data_AF-A0A0F0H9Z0-F1
#
_entry.id   AF-A0A0F0H9Z0-F1
#
_cell.length_a   1.000
_cell.length_b   1.000
_cell.length_c   1.000
_cell.angle_alpha   90.00
_cell.angle_beta   90.00
_cell.angle_gamma   90.00
#
_symmetry.space_group_name_H-M   'P 1'
#
loop_
_entity.id
_entity.type
_entity.pdbx_description
1 polymer ?
#
loop_
_entity_poly.entity_id
_entity_poly.type
_entity_poly.pdbx_seq_one_letter_code
_entity_poly.pdbx_strand_id
1 'polypeptide(L)'
;MTAELVRGQNHPVSESRVEIRVSAGTPVLALASLADEQGRLSGSGVLAHPGARALPGVRAPAELADRHTFPVDLDAVAADVHRVGVLLVLPPGGPVRFGAVPASHVAVAAPDGGGEIAGYTLTGLDAENAVIALELYRRQGAWKVRAVGQGYADGLGALLADGGLPAPAAGELAATVLRTAAPAKEADATLPARPTLVGDLRAPQPPAQAPAPAPEPPDPVPASGVPYAGTPGPAPAPGGDGSPPTISYTHPRRRRTSSEPPEPAPRPAAPPEPGQPPRPVAGDAGGWSMDERLYNQVWGMFEDLARTVAAYRSAVEFADNRMDRELDEALSDPRHRLGGTGNAARDTARARREELVGQAQAVLDRDLAQLIAEAEVVEPALPASYARWDNPVWHGHRTPEEGPLALRLGDLHLPERPDLRIPMLVRLPLERGLWIDNGRTGSEAAMAMDTDRLRRAAMDMAVAHAVRLLAVHPADRFSVHVIDAAGAGAPSLAPLVRAGVLAGPPAAGAAGVTRTLAELTRRVDLVQMALRAGAPEDLPPDVDTAEQLLIVHDFPHGFDDRAVTQLRYLADEGAAVGVHLLMVADRDEASAYGPLLDPLWRSLMRLSPVPDNHLADPWVQHAWTFEPSLPPQGSRVLDEALDRVAEARRTTRP
;
A
#
# COMPACT_ATOMS: atom_id res chain seq x y z
N MET A 1 -7.63 12.12 -16.44
CA MET A 1 -6.99 11.94 -15.12
C MET A 1 -6.64 10.47 -15.01
N THR A 2 -5.43 10.16 -14.60
CA THR A 2 -4.96 8.79 -14.37
C THR A 2 -5.46 8.31 -13.02
N ALA A 3 -6.06 7.12 -12.96
CA ALA A 3 -6.46 6.50 -11.70
C ALA A 3 -5.32 5.66 -11.11
N GLU A 4 -4.69 6.12 -10.02
CA GLU A 4 -3.77 5.26 -9.28
C GLU A 4 -4.56 4.26 -8.45
N LEU A 5 -4.37 2.98 -8.74
CA LEU A 5 -5.07 1.87 -8.11
C LEU A 5 -4.31 1.37 -6.88
N VAL A 6 -5.04 0.89 -5.89
CA VAL A 6 -4.48 0.06 -4.82
C VAL A 6 -4.94 -1.39 -4.95
N ARG A 7 -4.26 -2.31 -4.27
CA ARG A 7 -4.54 -3.74 -4.35
C ARG A 7 -6.04 -4.03 -4.12
N GLY A 8 -6.66 -4.71 -5.09
CA GLY A 8 -8.08 -5.08 -5.09
C GLY A 8 -9.01 -4.08 -5.79
N GLN A 9 -8.57 -2.83 -6.03
CA GLN A 9 -9.35 -1.78 -6.66
C GLN A 9 -9.57 -2.07 -8.16
N ASN A 10 -10.72 -1.63 -8.68
CA ASN A 10 -11.09 -1.77 -10.09
C ASN A 10 -11.30 -0.39 -10.74
N HIS A 11 -11.03 -0.27 -12.03
CA HIS A 11 -11.32 0.94 -12.80
C HIS A 11 -11.88 0.58 -14.19
N PRO A 12 -12.87 1.31 -14.73
CA PRO A 12 -13.36 1.08 -16.09
C PRO A 12 -12.27 1.33 -17.14
N VAL A 13 -12.27 0.53 -18.20
CA VAL A 13 -11.44 0.74 -19.39
C VAL A 13 -12.38 0.98 -20.56
N SER A 14 -12.39 2.20 -21.10
CA SER A 14 -13.37 2.62 -22.12
C SER A 14 -12.83 2.45 -23.53
N GLU A 15 -11.52 2.30 -23.66
CA GLU A 15 -10.76 2.14 -24.89
C GLU A 15 -10.74 0.66 -25.30
N SER A 16 -10.99 0.39 -26.58
CA SER A 16 -10.87 -0.97 -27.13
C SER A 16 -9.42 -1.41 -27.32
N ARG A 17 -8.48 -0.46 -27.40
CA ARG A 17 -7.04 -0.71 -27.46
C ARG A 17 -6.36 0.03 -26.33
N VAL A 18 -5.54 -0.68 -25.58
CA VAL A 18 -4.76 -0.14 -24.48
C VAL A 18 -3.30 -0.57 -24.60
N GLU A 19 -2.42 0.16 -23.94
CA GLU A 19 -1.01 -0.15 -23.84
C GLU A 19 -0.67 -0.48 -22.39
N ILE A 20 -0.07 -1.63 -22.14
CA ILE A 20 0.45 -1.98 -20.83
C ILE A 20 1.89 -1.46 -20.72
N ARG A 21 2.15 -0.68 -19.69
CA ARG A 21 3.47 -0.14 -19.36
C ARG A 21 3.95 -0.73 -18.04
N VAL A 22 5.19 -1.21 -18.01
CA VAL A 22 5.84 -1.69 -16.78
C VAL A 22 7.12 -0.89 -16.58
N SER A 23 7.35 -0.44 -15.35
CA SER A 23 8.59 0.20 -14.91
C SER A 23 9.04 -0.48 -13.63
N ALA A 24 10.18 -1.17 -13.67
CA ALA A 24 10.77 -1.88 -12.53
C ALA A 24 12.17 -1.33 -12.22
N GLY A 25 12.62 -1.45 -10.98
CA GLY A 25 13.99 -1.06 -10.58
C GLY A 25 15.09 -2.07 -10.97
N THR A 26 14.69 -3.21 -11.56
CA THR A 26 15.56 -4.29 -12.02
C THR A 26 14.97 -4.86 -13.32
N PRO A 27 15.77 -5.52 -14.19
CA PRO A 27 15.22 -6.28 -15.29
C PRO A 27 14.24 -7.37 -14.82
N VAL A 28 13.04 -7.36 -15.38
CA VAL A 28 11.96 -8.34 -15.12
C VAL A 28 11.45 -8.94 -16.42
N LEU A 29 10.89 -10.13 -16.34
CA LEU A 29 10.06 -10.68 -17.41
C LEU A 29 8.63 -10.22 -17.20
N ALA A 30 8.11 -9.42 -18.13
CA ALA A 30 6.68 -9.16 -18.23
C ALA A 30 6.03 -10.24 -19.09
N LEU A 31 4.90 -10.79 -18.64
CA LEU A 31 4.12 -11.81 -19.33
C LEU A 31 2.65 -11.41 -19.32
N ALA A 32 1.87 -11.94 -20.26
CA ALA A 32 0.42 -11.77 -20.24
C ALA A 32 -0.30 -13.12 -20.33
N SER A 33 -1.26 -13.38 -19.44
CA SER A 33 -2.01 -14.64 -19.38
C SER A 33 -3.48 -14.45 -19.77
N LEU A 34 -4.07 -15.43 -20.46
CA LEU A 34 -5.51 -15.45 -20.81
C LEU A 34 -6.24 -16.49 -19.97
N ALA A 35 -7.32 -16.06 -19.29
CA ALA A 35 -8.13 -16.93 -18.46
C ALA A 35 -9.64 -16.78 -18.74
N ASP A 36 -10.40 -17.83 -18.42
CA ASP A 36 -11.85 -17.83 -18.50
C ASP A 36 -12.51 -17.02 -17.37
N GLU A 37 -13.84 -17.01 -17.31
CA GLU A 37 -14.62 -16.27 -16.30
C GLU A 37 -14.28 -16.69 -14.87
N GLN A 38 -13.97 -17.98 -14.68
CA GLN A 38 -13.58 -18.58 -13.40
C GLN A 38 -12.10 -18.39 -13.07
N GLY A 39 -11.34 -17.71 -13.94
CA GLY A 39 -9.91 -17.47 -13.76
C GLY A 39 -9.03 -18.66 -14.11
N ARG A 40 -9.54 -19.65 -14.84
CA ARG A 40 -8.76 -20.81 -15.25
C ARG A 40 -8.03 -20.58 -16.57
N LEU A 41 -6.76 -20.96 -16.57
CA LEU A 41 -5.88 -21.01 -17.74
C LEU A 41 -6.14 -22.32 -18.50
N SER A 42 -6.58 -22.24 -19.75
CA SER A 42 -6.92 -23.43 -20.56
C SER A 42 -6.02 -23.57 -21.80
N GLY A 43 -5.24 -24.64 -21.88
CA GLY A 43 -4.41 -25.01 -23.04
C GLY A 43 -2.94 -24.52 -22.96
N SER A 44 -2.14 -24.81 -24.00
CA SER A 44 -0.72 -24.44 -24.08
C SER A 44 -0.46 -23.03 -24.64
N GLY A 45 -1.49 -22.36 -25.15
CA GLY A 45 -1.46 -20.98 -25.68
C GLY A 45 -2.00 -19.93 -24.71
N VAL A 46 -1.84 -20.16 -23.39
CA VAL A 46 -2.43 -19.31 -22.34
C VAL A 46 -1.55 -18.14 -21.93
N LEU A 47 -0.29 -18.11 -22.37
CA LEU A 47 0.71 -17.19 -21.88
C LEU A 47 1.50 -16.58 -23.05
N ALA A 48 1.45 -15.25 -23.16
CA ALA A 48 2.31 -14.46 -24.02
C ALA A 48 3.61 -14.17 -23.27
N HIS A 49 4.73 -14.64 -23.81
CA HIS A 49 6.08 -14.45 -23.26
C HIS A 49 7.08 -14.15 -24.38
N PRO A 50 8.29 -13.62 -24.07
CA PRO A 50 9.34 -13.44 -25.06
C PRO A 50 9.66 -14.77 -25.74
N GLY A 51 9.43 -14.86 -27.06
CA GLY A 51 9.58 -16.08 -27.85
C GLY A 51 8.29 -16.88 -28.16
N ALA A 52 7.15 -16.52 -27.59
CA ALA A 52 5.85 -17.12 -27.91
C ALA A 52 5.22 -16.51 -29.17
N ARG A 53 4.33 -17.25 -29.85
CA ARG A 53 3.46 -16.68 -30.88
C ARG A 53 2.48 -15.69 -30.23
N ALA A 54 2.21 -14.56 -30.90
CA ALA A 54 1.24 -13.57 -30.44
C ALA A 54 -0.13 -14.22 -30.18
N LEU A 55 -0.75 -13.85 -29.06
CA LEU A 55 -2.10 -14.30 -28.72
C LEU A 55 -3.13 -13.36 -29.38
N PRO A 56 -4.34 -13.83 -29.70
CA PRO A 56 -5.41 -12.95 -30.18
C PRO A 56 -5.64 -11.79 -29.21
N GLY A 57 -5.45 -10.56 -29.70
CA GLY A 57 -5.60 -9.34 -28.91
C GLY A 57 -4.46 -9.01 -27.95
N VAL A 58 -3.43 -9.84 -27.79
CA VAL A 58 -2.32 -9.55 -26.85
C VAL A 58 -0.96 -9.78 -27.51
N ARG A 59 -0.17 -8.71 -27.63
CA ARG A 59 1.23 -8.84 -28.03
C ARG A 59 2.10 -9.05 -26.79
N ALA A 60 3.00 -10.02 -26.87
CA ALA A 60 3.94 -10.28 -25.79
C ALA A 60 4.91 -9.09 -25.59
N PRO A 61 5.37 -8.84 -24.36
CA PRO A 61 6.44 -7.89 -24.07
C PRO A 61 7.77 -8.29 -24.75
N ALA A 62 8.69 -7.34 -24.88
CA ALA A 62 10.03 -7.55 -25.44
C ALA A 62 10.91 -8.41 -24.51
N GLU A 63 12.19 -8.60 -24.87
CA GLU A 63 13.18 -9.31 -24.04
C GLU A 63 13.32 -8.71 -22.62
N LEU A 64 14.08 -9.40 -21.77
CA LEU A 64 14.31 -9.02 -20.38
C LEU A 64 14.76 -7.55 -20.25
N ALA A 65 13.97 -6.73 -19.56
CA ALA A 65 14.21 -5.29 -19.41
C ALA A 65 13.61 -4.75 -18.10
N ASP A 66 14.08 -3.57 -17.68
CA ASP A 66 13.53 -2.80 -16.56
C ASP A 66 12.27 -2.02 -16.95
N ARG A 67 12.07 -1.77 -18.25
CA ARG A 67 10.86 -1.15 -18.81
C ARG A 67 10.24 -1.99 -19.89
N HIS A 68 8.93 -2.21 -19.81
CA HIS A 68 8.16 -2.91 -20.85
C HIS A 68 7.02 -2.06 -21.35
N THR A 69 6.71 -2.20 -22.63
CA THR A 69 5.53 -1.60 -23.25
C THR A 69 4.97 -2.55 -24.28
N PHE A 70 3.69 -2.91 -24.16
CA PHE A 70 3.05 -3.82 -25.10
C PHE A 70 1.54 -3.53 -25.28
N PRO A 71 1.03 -3.58 -26.53
CA PRO A 71 -0.36 -3.29 -26.80
C PRO A 71 -1.28 -4.50 -26.53
N VAL A 72 -2.49 -4.19 -26.07
CA VAL A 72 -3.62 -5.10 -25.91
C VAL A 72 -4.82 -4.55 -26.67
N ASP A 73 -5.31 -5.32 -27.65
CA ASP A 73 -6.54 -5.06 -28.40
C ASP A 73 -7.67 -5.92 -27.79
N LEU A 74 -8.48 -5.29 -26.96
CA LEU A 74 -9.55 -5.91 -26.17
C LEU A 74 -10.73 -6.39 -27.03
N ASP A 75 -10.91 -5.84 -28.23
CA ASP A 75 -11.92 -6.29 -29.19
C ASP A 75 -11.45 -7.55 -29.95
N ALA A 76 -10.13 -7.74 -30.06
CA ALA A 76 -9.53 -8.91 -30.69
C ALA A 76 -9.25 -10.07 -29.71
N VAL A 77 -9.49 -9.87 -28.41
CA VAL A 77 -9.48 -10.95 -27.40
C VAL A 77 -10.66 -11.90 -27.67
N ALA A 78 -10.38 -13.21 -27.69
CA ALA A 78 -11.38 -14.23 -27.98
C ALA A 78 -12.54 -14.20 -26.95
N ALA A 79 -13.76 -14.51 -27.41
CA ALA A 79 -14.97 -14.32 -26.60
C ALA A 79 -15.08 -15.23 -25.37
N ASP A 80 -14.33 -16.34 -25.35
CA ASP A 80 -14.21 -17.27 -24.22
C ASP A 80 -13.21 -16.77 -23.15
N VAL A 81 -12.36 -15.80 -23.49
CA VAL A 81 -11.43 -15.16 -22.55
C VAL A 81 -12.14 -14.01 -21.82
N HIS A 82 -12.12 -14.07 -20.49
CA HIS A 82 -12.76 -13.09 -19.64
C HIS A 82 -11.75 -12.30 -18.81
N ARG A 83 -10.49 -12.76 -18.72
CA ARG A 83 -9.42 -12.10 -17.98
C ARG A 83 -8.10 -12.14 -18.75
N VAL A 84 -7.41 -11.01 -18.78
CA VAL A 84 -6.03 -10.85 -19.25
C VAL A 84 -5.17 -10.42 -18.07
N GLY A 85 -4.37 -11.33 -17.53
CA GLY A 85 -3.47 -11.07 -16.40
C GLY A 85 -2.12 -10.55 -16.86
N VAL A 86 -1.58 -9.53 -16.20
CA VAL A 86 -0.20 -9.05 -16.41
C VAL A 86 0.67 -9.59 -15.30
N LEU A 87 1.65 -10.41 -15.65
CA LEU A 87 2.53 -11.10 -14.71
C LEU A 87 3.94 -10.51 -14.78
N LEU A 88 4.59 -10.33 -13.63
CA LEU A 88 6.01 -10.00 -13.56
C LEU A 88 6.77 -11.15 -12.90
N VAL A 89 7.91 -11.52 -13.46
CA VAL A 89 8.77 -12.61 -12.95
C VAL A 89 10.22 -12.16 -12.92
N LEU A 90 10.90 -12.42 -11.80
CA LEU A 90 12.33 -12.17 -11.68
C LEU A 90 13.13 -13.23 -12.47
N PRO A 91 14.09 -12.83 -13.31
CA PRO A 91 14.83 -13.76 -14.15
C PRO A 91 15.82 -14.60 -13.33
N PRO A 92 16.16 -15.82 -13.79
CA PRO A 92 17.26 -16.58 -13.22
C PRO A 92 18.59 -15.82 -13.35
N GLY A 93 19.36 -15.71 -12.27
CA GLY A 93 20.63 -14.97 -12.24
C GLY A 93 20.49 -13.47 -11.92
N GLY A 94 19.26 -12.97 -11.73
CA GLY A 94 18.98 -11.66 -11.14
C GLY A 94 18.60 -11.74 -9.65
N PRO A 95 17.99 -10.69 -9.09
CA PRO A 95 17.45 -10.70 -7.73
C PRO A 95 16.50 -11.87 -7.50
N VAL A 96 16.60 -12.52 -6.33
CA VAL A 96 15.86 -13.76 -6.04
C VAL A 96 14.43 -13.53 -5.54
N ARG A 97 14.08 -12.31 -5.13
CA ARG A 97 12.79 -11.97 -4.54
C ARG A 97 12.44 -10.50 -4.73
N PHE A 98 11.15 -10.18 -4.85
CA PHE A 98 10.65 -8.83 -5.11
C PHE A 98 10.84 -7.88 -3.91
N GLY A 99 10.91 -8.39 -2.68
CA GLY A 99 11.23 -7.56 -1.50
C GLY A 99 12.66 -7.02 -1.45
N ALA A 100 13.54 -7.47 -2.35
CA ALA A 100 14.92 -7.02 -2.44
C ALA A 100 15.16 -6.01 -3.57
N VAL A 101 14.10 -5.54 -4.25
CA VAL A 101 14.19 -4.63 -5.39
C VAL A 101 13.17 -3.49 -5.25
N PRO A 102 13.40 -2.31 -5.88
CA PRO A 102 12.42 -1.24 -5.88
C PRO A 102 11.07 -1.69 -6.43
N ALA A 103 9.99 -1.15 -5.86
CA ALA A 103 8.62 -1.48 -6.26
C ALA A 103 8.40 -1.24 -7.75
N SER A 104 7.91 -2.25 -8.45
CA SER A 104 7.56 -2.12 -9.88
C SER A 104 6.21 -1.42 -10.02
N HIS A 105 6.12 -0.51 -10.97
CA HIS A 105 4.87 0.15 -11.37
C HIS A 105 4.34 -0.46 -12.67
N VAL A 106 3.04 -0.73 -12.73
CA VAL A 106 2.34 -1.24 -13.92
C VAL A 106 1.15 -0.34 -14.23
N ALA A 107 1.06 0.16 -15.45
CA ALA A 107 -0.02 1.02 -15.90
C ALA A 107 -0.72 0.49 -17.14
N VAL A 108 -2.01 0.76 -17.23
CA VAL A 108 -2.84 0.69 -18.43
C VAL A 108 -2.93 2.11 -18.99
N ALA A 109 -2.45 2.32 -20.20
CA ALA A 109 -2.42 3.63 -20.85
C ALA A 109 -3.20 3.61 -22.17
N ALA A 110 -3.60 4.81 -22.60
CA ALA A 110 -4.11 5.02 -23.95
C ALA A 110 -3.01 4.66 -24.98
N PRO A 111 -3.39 4.20 -26.18
CA PRO A 111 -2.44 3.75 -27.20
C PRO A 111 -1.56 4.92 -27.72
N ASP A 112 -0.50 4.57 -28.46
CA ASP A 112 0.37 5.52 -29.17
C ASP A 112 1.04 6.58 -28.26
N GLY A 113 1.44 6.18 -27.05
CA GLY A 113 2.08 7.11 -26.10
C GLY A 113 1.10 8.02 -25.36
N GLY A 114 -0.20 7.71 -25.41
CA GLY A 114 -1.23 8.44 -24.69
C GLY A 114 -1.10 8.39 -23.16
N GLY A 115 -1.90 9.21 -22.48
CA GLY A 115 -1.90 9.29 -21.02
C GLY A 115 -2.31 7.99 -20.34
N GLU A 116 -1.86 7.80 -19.10
CA GLU A 116 -2.23 6.64 -18.30
C GLU A 116 -3.72 6.71 -17.91
N ILE A 117 -4.42 5.60 -18.12
CA ILE A 117 -5.82 5.40 -17.73
C ILE A 117 -5.86 4.96 -16.27
N ALA A 118 -5.03 3.98 -15.91
CA ALA A 118 -4.88 3.51 -14.55
C ALA A 118 -3.46 3.00 -14.26
N GLY A 119 -2.90 3.31 -13.10
CA GLY A 119 -1.58 2.87 -12.64
C GLY A 119 -1.69 1.99 -11.39
N TYR A 120 -0.71 1.13 -11.15
CA TYR A 120 -0.63 0.35 -9.91
C TYR A 120 0.82 0.08 -9.54
N THR A 121 1.20 0.51 -8.34
CA THR A 121 2.53 0.29 -7.76
C THR A 121 2.53 -0.96 -6.87
N LEU A 122 3.40 -1.93 -7.16
CA LEU A 122 3.50 -3.21 -6.45
C LEU A 122 4.24 -3.07 -5.11
N THR A 123 3.47 -2.86 -4.05
CA THR A 123 3.96 -2.77 -2.66
C THR A 123 3.59 -4.01 -1.85
N GLY A 124 4.40 -4.36 -0.85
CA GLY A 124 4.10 -5.44 0.09
C GLY A 124 4.46 -6.85 -0.38
N LEU A 125 5.41 -6.97 -1.32
CA LEU A 125 6.06 -8.24 -1.68
C LEU A 125 7.35 -8.40 -0.87
N ASP A 126 7.64 -9.63 -0.43
CA ASP A 126 8.89 -10.02 0.24
C ASP A 126 9.55 -11.19 -0.52
N ALA A 127 9.18 -12.43 -0.18
CA ALA A 127 9.83 -13.65 -0.66
C ALA A 127 9.41 -14.06 -2.09
N GLU A 128 8.48 -13.35 -2.70
CA GLU A 128 7.89 -13.71 -3.98
C GLU A 128 8.83 -13.40 -5.15
N ASN A 129 8.87 -14.28 -6.15
CA ASN A 129 9.67 -14.06 -7.37
C ASN A 129 8.82 -14.10 -8.65
N ALA A 130 7.51 -14.35 -8.53
CA ALA A 130 6.50 -14.14 -9.55
C ALA A 130 5.30 -13.41 -8.94
N VAL A 131 4.64 -12.54 -9.70
CA VAL A 131 3.49 -11.75 -9.23
C VAL A 131 2.47 -11.55 -10.35
N ILE A 132 1.18 -11.65 -10.01
CA ILE A 132 0.08 -11.15 -10.83
C ILE A 132 -0.09 -9.67 -10.46
N ALA A 133 0.34 -8.77 -11.35
CA ALA A 133 0.34 -7.35 -11.06
C ALA A 133 -1.05 -6.73 -11.17
N LEU A 134 -1.66 -6.86 -12.34
CA LEU A 134 -3.02 -6.42 -12.63
C LEU A 134 -3.74 -7.41 -13.53
N GLU A 135 -5.07 -7.35 -13.57
CA GLU A 135 -5.90 -8.08 -14.53
C GLU A 135 -6.84 -7.12 -15.26
N LEU A 136 -6.93 -7.24 -16.58
CA LEU A 136 -8.06 -6.70 -17.35
C LEU A 136 -9.14 -7.78 -17.36
N TYR A 137 -10.36 -7.48 -16.94
CA TYR A 137 -11.45 -8.44 -16.91
C TYR A 137 -12.71 -7.88 -17.53
N ARG A 138 -13.50 -8.76 -18.14
CA ARG A 138 -14.76 -8.42 -18.79
C ARG A 138 -15.93 -8.74 -17.87
N ARG A 139 -16.80 -7.77 -17.61
CA ARG A 139 -18.03 -7.95 -16.84
C ARG A 139 -19.19 -7.27 -17.56
N GLN A 140 -20.26 -8.03 -17.83
CA GLN A 140 -21.44 -7.54 -18.57
C GLN A 140 -21.09 -6.88 -19.91
N GLY A 141 -20.11 -7.43 -20.63
CA GLY A 141 -19.69 -6.94 -21.94
C GLY A 141 -18.65 -5.82 -21.91
N ALA A 142 -18.44 -5.13 -20.78
CA ALA A 142 -17.46 -4.06 -20.63
C ALA A 142 -16.16 -4.53 -19.96
N TRP A 143 -15.03 -3.93 -20.35
CA TRP A 143 -13.72 -4.20 -19.78
C TRP A 143 -13.43 -3.28 -18.58
N LYS A 144 -12.75 -3.85 -17.59
CA LYS A 144 -12.28 -3.16 -16.38
C LYS A 144 -10.86 -3.63 -16.08
N VAL A 145 -10.05 -2.77 -15.50
CA VAL A 145 -8.77 -3.15 -14.90
C VAL A 145 -8.97 -3.39 -13.41
N ARG A 146 -8.21 -4.31 -12.83
CA ARG A 146 -8.10 -4.55 -11.39
C ARG A 146 -6.65 -4.65 -10.98
N ALA A 147 -6.26 -3.95 -9.92
CA ALA A 147 -4.98 -4.16 -9.26
C ALA A 147 -5.04 -5.45 -8.42
N VAL A 148 -4.11 -6.39 -8.65
CA VAL A 148 -4.15 -7.72 -8.02
C VAL A 148 -3.07 -7.88 -6.95
N GLY A 149 -1.82 -7.58 -7.30
CA GLY A 149 -0.68 -7.62 -6.38
C GLY A 149 -0.48 -8.98 -5.68
N GLN A 150 -0.82 -10.10 -6.35
CA GLN A 150 -0.71 -11.44 -5.76
C GLN A 150 0.64 -12.05 -6.11
N GLY A 151 1.53 -12.15 -5.13
CA GLY A 151 2.85 -12.75 -5.30
C GLY A 151 2.87 -14.26 -5.02
N TYR A 152 3.88 -14.94 -5.57
CA TYR A 152 4.15 -16.36 -5.43
C TYR A 152 5.64 -16.59 -5.12
N ALA A 153 5.94 -17.11 -3.92
CA ALA A 153 7.30 -17.47 -3.49
C ALA A 153 7.85 -18.70 -4.22
N ASP A 154 6.97 -19.66 -4.52
CA ASP A 154 7.29 -20.85 -5.32
C ASP A 154 7.35 -20.54 -6.84
N GLY A 155 7.18 -19.27 -7.21
CA GLY A 155 7.39 -18.72 -8.54
C GLY A 155 6.36 -19.07 -9.60
N LEU A 156 6.75 -18.85 -10.86
CA LEU A 156 5.84 -18.89 -12.01
C LEU A 156 5.12 -20.23 -12.16
N GLY A 157 5.78 -21.36 -11.83
CA GLY A 157 5.15 -22.67 -11.88
C GLY A 157 3.97 -22.81 -10.90
N ALA A 158 4.13 -22.30 -9.68
CA ALA A 158 3.06 -22.30 -8.67
C ALA A 158 1.93 -21.33 -9.05
N LEU A 159 2.27 -20.15 -9.59
CA LEU A 159 1.29 -19.19 -10.12
C LEU A 159 0.42 -19.82 -11.21
N LEU A 160 1.05 -20.49 -12.18
CA LEU A 160 0.33 -21.15 -13.28
C LEU A 160 -0.53 -22.32 -12.79
N ALA A 161 -0.06 -23.08 -11.79
CA ALA A 161 -0.82 -24.16 -11.19
C ALA A 161 -2.05 -23.67 -10.41
N ASP A 162 -1.92 -22.55 -9.70
CA ASP A 162 -3.02 -21.87 -9.02
C ASP A 162 -4.08 -21.35 -10.02
N GLY A 163 -3.62 -20.89 -11.18
CA GLY A 163 -4.45 -20.58 -12.34
C GLY A 163 -5.12 -21.80 -13.00
N GLY A 164 -4.98 -23.01 -12.45
CA GLY A 164 -5.69 -24.21 -12.89
C GLY A 164 -4.96 -25.09 -13.90
N LEU A 165 -3.70 -24.78 -14.26
CA LEU A 165 -2.89 -25.69 -15.07
C LEU A 165 -2.47 -26.93 -14.24
N PRO A 166 -2.47 -28.14 -14.82
CA PRO A 166 -1.90 -29.30 -14.14
C PRO A 166 -0.43 -29.06 -13.76
N ALA A 167 -0.04 -29.39 -12.53
CA ALA A 167 1.29 -29.09 -11.99
C ALA A 167 2.47 -29.50 -12.91
N PRO A 168 2.46 -30.67 -13.60
CA PRO A 168 3.51 -31.00 -14.56
C PRO A 168 3.59 -30.02 -15.75
N ALA A 169 2.44 -29.66 -16.32
CA ALA A 169 2.36 -28.72 -17.45
C ALA A 169 2.74 -27.29 -17.04
N ALA A 170 2.33 -26.87 -15.84
CA ALA A 170 2.69 -25.57 -15.28
C ALA A 170 4.22 -25.45 -15.08
N GLY A 171 4.86 -26.51 -14.57
CA GLY A 171 6.32 -26.59 -14.42
C GLY A 171 7.07 -26.54 -15.75
N GLU A 172 6.62 -27.30 -16.75
CA GLU A 172 7.22 -27.31 -18.10
C GLU A 172 7.11 -25.94 -18.80
N LEU A 173 5.95 -25.30 -18.70
CA LEU A 173 5.73 -23.97 -19.27
C LEU A 173 6.59 -22.92 -18.56
N ALA A 174 6.62 -22.92 -17.22
CA ALA A 174 7.48 -22.00 -16.46
C ALA A 174 8.96 -22.17 -16.80
N ALA A 175 9.45 -23.42 -16.92
CA ALA A 175 10.83 -23.68 -17.32
C ALA A 175 11.13 -23.19 -18.74
N THR A 176 10.15 -23.26 -19.65
CA THR A 176 10.30 -22.73 -21.02
C THR A 176 10.42 -21.22 -21.02
N VAL A 177 9.55 -20.53 -20.28
CA VAL A 177 9.57 -19.07 -20.15
C VAL A 177 10.87 -18.57 -19.50
N LEU A 178 11.32 -19.21 -18.42
CA LEU A 178 12.54 -18.80 -17.73
C LEU A 178 13.80 -19.05 -18.58
N ARG A 179 13.78 -20.04 -19.49
CA ARG A 179 14.87 -20.26 -20.46
C ARG A 179 14.96 -19.16 -21.53
N THR A 180 13.85 -18.51 -21.91
CA THR A 180 13.90 -17.39 -22.86
C THR A 180 14.49 -16.12 -22.25
N ALA A 181 14.64 -16.08 -20.93
CA ALA A 181 15.25 -14.99 -20.17
C ALA A 181 16.75 -15.18 -19.85
N ALA A 182 17.30 -16.36 -20.12
CA ALA A 182 18.71 -16.63 -19.86
C ALA A 182 19.58 -15.90 -20.91
N PRO A 183 20.69 -15.25 -20.52
CA PRO A 183 21.57 -14.61 -21.48
C PRO A 183 22.06 -15.65 -22.50
N ALA A 184 21.99 -15.30 -23.78
CA ALA A 184 22.64 -16.06 -24.84
C ALA A 184 24.14 -16.05 -24.55
N LYS A 185 24.65 -17.14 -23.96
CA LYS A 185 26.08 -17.42 -23.95
C LYS A 185 26.49 -17.51 -25.42
N GLU A 186 27.39 -16.64 -25.85
CA GLU A 186 27.94 -16.56 -27.21
C GLU A 186 28.06 -17.94 -27.85
N ALA A 187 27.12 -18.24 -28.75
CA ALA A 187 27.28 -19.25 -29.77
C ALA A 187 27.70 -18.51 -31.05
N ASP A 188 28.94 -18.03 -31.09
CA ASP A 188 29.80 -18.17 -32.28
C ASP A 188 31.24 -17.76 -31.95
N ALA A 189 32.14 -18.73 -31.86
CA ALA A 189 33.56 -18.51 -32.09
C ALA A 189 33.96 -19.42 -33.24
N THR A 190 33.70 -18.92 -34.44
CA THR A 190 34.36 -19.30 -35.68
C THR A 190 35.86 -19.40 -35.42
N LEU A 191 36.39 -20.62 -35.59
CA LEU A 191 37.82 -20.91 -35.61
C LEU A 191 38.56 -20.00 -36.61
N PRO A 192 39.55 -19.21 -36.19
CA PRO A 192 40.62 -18.77 -37.07
C PRO A 192 41.85 -19.67 -36.83
N ALA A 193 42.21 -20.44 -37.84
CA ALA A 193 43.43 -21.23 -37.87
C ALA A 193 44.68 -20.36 -37.94
N ARG A 194 45.74 -20.73 -37.18
CA ARG A 194 47.18 -20.82 -37.55
C ARG A 194 48.09 -20.79 -36.29
N PRO A 195 49.35 -21.27 -36.34
CA PRO A 195 49.91 -22.41 -37.04
C PRO A 195 50.70 -23.37 -36.10
N THR A 196 50.98 -24.56 -36.64
CA THR A 196 51.80 -25.66 -36.10
C THR A 196 53.20 -25.26 -35.64
N LEU A 197 53.61 -25.75 -34.46
CA LEU A 197 55.00 -25.98 -34.11
C LEU A 197 55.21 -27.46 -33.75
N VAL A 198 56.17 -28.03 -34.46
CA VAL A 198 56.62 -29.40 -34.58
C VAL A 198 57.16 -29.95 -33.25
N GLY A 199 56.93 -31.23 -32.97
CA GLY A 199 57.63 -31.93 -31.88
C GLY A 199 57.09 -33.32 -31.56
N ASP A 200 57.28 -34.27 -32.47
CA ASP A 200 57.05 -35.70 -32.29
C ASP A 200 57.77 -36.27 -31.06
N LEU A 201 57.07 -37.01 -30.20
CA LEU A 201 57.56 -38.28 -29.63
C LEU A 201 56.39 -39.22 -29.33
N ARG A 202 56.40 -40.37 -30.01
CA ARG A 202 55.39 -41.43 -30.00
C ARG A 202 55.75 -42.53 -28.99
N ALA A 203 54.79 -42.85 -28.11
CA ALA A 203 54.43 -44.12 -27.44
C ALA A 203 55.50 -44.97 -26.70
N PRO A 204 55.12 -45.64 -25.58
CA PRO A 204 54.43 -46.93 -25.70
C PRO A 204 53.20 -47.11 -24.77
N GLN A 205 52.19 -47.84 -25.27
CA GLN A 205 51.08 -48.42 -24.49
C GLN A 205 51.49 -49.75 -23.82
N PRO A 206 51.00 -50.01 -22.60
CA PRO A 206 50.69 -51.36 -22.10
C PRO A 206 49.17 -51.62 -22.02
N PRO A 207 48.73 -52.89 -21.87
CA PRO A 207 47.46 -53.38 -22.40
C PRO A 207 46.22 -53.19 -21.51
N ALA A 208 45.07 -53.32 -22.17
CA ALA A 208 43.72 -53.21 -21.64
C ALA A 208 43.41 -54.21 -20.50
N GLN A 209 42.82 -53.69 -19.42
CA GLN A 209 42.10 -54.47 -18.41
C GLN A 209 40.59 -54.24 -18.60
N ALA A 210 39.85 -55.35 -18.69
CA ALA A 210 38.39 -55.38 -18.74
C ALA A 210 37.79 -55.00 -17.36
N PRO A 211 36.76 -54.14 -17.30
CA PRO A 211 36.03 -53.88 -16.06
C PRO A 211 35.00 -54.98 -15.76
N ALA A 212 34.97 -55.42 -14.51
CA ALA A 212 34.01 -56.35 -13.90
C ALA A 212 32.63 -55.69 -13.68
N PRO A 213 31.55 -56.49 -13.53
CA PRO A 213 30.17 -55.99 -13.59
C PRO A 213 29.70 -55.28 -12.30
N ALA A 214 28.72 -54.40 -12.47
CA ALA A 214 28.11 -53.55 -11.45
C ALA A 214 27.35 -54.34 -10.36
N PRO A 215 27.32 -53.85 -9.10
CA PRO A 215 26.52 -54.44 -8.03
C PRO A 215 25.05 -53.99 -8.08
N GLU A 216 24.16 -54.96 -7.85
CA GLU A 216 22.70 -54.85 -7.75
C GLU A 216 22.22 -54.00 -6.55
N PRO A 217 21.06 -53.35 -6.65
CA PRO A 217 20.42 -52.60 -5.56
C PRO A 217 19.73 -53.54 -4.56
N PRO A 218 19.72 -53.21 -3.24
CA PRO A 218 19.09 -54.03 -2.22
C PRO A 218 17.56 -53.90 -2.17
N ASP A 219 16.91 -55.01 -1.80
CA ASP A 219 15.47 -55.22 -1.66
C ASP A 219 14.77 -54.34 -0.59
N PRO A 220 13.47 -54.03 -0.75
CA PRO A 220 12.71 -53.22 0.18
C PRO A 220 12.15 -54.02 1.37
N VAL A 221 12.26 -53.44 2.57
CA VAL A 221 11.60 -53.90 3.81
C VAL A 221 10.23 -53.22 3.96
N PRO A 222 9.21 -53.89 4.54
CA PRO A 222 7.80 -53.49 4.43
C PRO A 222 7.38 -52.50 5.53
N ALA A 223 6.66 -51.44 5.13
CA ALA A 223 5.92 -50.57 6.04
C ALA A 223 4.43 -50.96 6.07
N SER A 224 3.93 -51.19 7.29
CA SER A 224 2.55 -51.51 7.64
C SER A 224 1.59 -50.39 7.22
N GLY A 225 0.46 -50.79 6.62
CA GLY A 225 -0.45 -49.90 5.91
C GLY A 225 -1.58 -49.29 6.76
N VAL A 226 -2.21 -48.27 6.17
CA VAL A 226 -3.64 -47.96 6.29
C VAL A 226 -4.07 -47.31 4.95
N PRO A 227 -5.23 -47.65 4.35
CA PRO A 227 -5.49 -47.44 2.92
C PRO A 227 -6.15 -46.10 2.57
N TYR A 228 -5.85 -45.65 1.35
CA TYR A 228 -6.63 -44.69 0.58
C TYR A 228 -7.97 -45.31 0.13
N ALA A 229 -9.07 -44.60 0.33
CA ALA A 229 -10.34 -44.85 -0.37
C ALA A 229 -11.02 -43.50 -0.65
N GLY A 230 -11.15 -43.17 -1.93
CA GLY A 230 -12.08 -42.16 -2.41
C GLY A 230 -13.37 -42.81 -2.88
N THR A 231 -14.52 -42.31 -2.46
CA THR A 231 -15.80 -42.16 -3.19
C THR A 231 -16.83 -41.45 -2.28
N PRO A 232 -17.92 -40.86 -2.82
CA PRO A 232 -18.49 -39.60 -2.34
C PRO A 232 -19.67 -39.78 -1.37
N GLY A 233 -19.77 -38.89 -0.37
CA GLY A 233 -20.90 -38.79 0.56
C GLY A 233 -21.70 -37.49 0.39
N PRO A 234 -22.97 -37.45 0.80
CA PRO A 234 -24.04 -36.71 0.14
C PRO A 234 -24.16 -35.22 0.54
N ALA A 235 -24.78 -34.44 -0.34
CA ALA A 235 -25.13 -33.04 -0.16
C ALA A 235 -26.06 -32.81 1.06
N PRO A 236 -25.88 -31.74 1.85
CA PRO A 236 -26.93 -31.21 2.71
C PRO A 236 -27.85 -30.27 1.92
N ALA A 237 -29.16 -30.49 2.08
CA ALA A 237 -30.23 -29.62 1.60
C ALA A 237 -30.31 -28.32 2.44
N PRO A 238 -31.07 -27.30 2.00
CA PRO A 238 -30.92 -25.92 2.46
C PRO A 238 -31.70 -25.68 3.75
N GLY A 239 -31.00 -25.21 4.79
CA GLY A 239 -31.59 -24.62 5.99
C GLY A 239 -30.98 -23.23 6.15
N GLY A 240 -31.83 -22.20 6.12
CA GLY A 240 -31.42 -20.81 6.07
C GLY A 240 -30.79 -20.31 7.36
N ASP A 241 -29.72 -19.53 7.20
CA ASP A 241 -29.49 -18.27 7.90
C ASP A 241 -28.64 -17.39 6.97
N GLY A 242 -29.16 -16.21 6.66
CA GLY A 242 -28.64 -15.31 5.63
C GLY A 242 -27.54 -14.38 6.14
N SER A 243 -26.37 -14.93 6.45
CA SER A 243 -25.14 -14.14 6.65
C SER A 243 -24.19 -14.38 5.46
N PRO A 244 -23.63 -13.32 4.83
CA PRO A 244 -22.60 -13.52 3.83
C PRO A 244 -21.34 -14.12 4.48
N PRO A 245 -20.59 -14.99 3.79
CA PRO A 245 -19.37 -15.56 4.36
C PRO A 245 -18.30 -14.47 4.48
N THR A 246 -17.87 -14.19 5.70
CA THR A 246 -16.62 -13.49 5.99
C THR A 246 -15.47 -14.37 5.51
N ILE A 247 -14.62 -13.82 4.63
CA ILE A 247 -13.45 -14.53 4.11
C ILE A 247 -12.42 -14.65 5.24
N SER A 248 -12.04 -15.88 5.56
CA SER A 248 -10.95 -16.19 6.50
C SER A 248 -9.61 -16.15 5.76
N TYR A 249 -8.67 -15.33 6.22
CA TYR A 249 -7.33 -15.17 5.63
C TYR A 249 -6.24 -15.99 6.34
N THR A 250 -6.60 -16.94 7.20
CA THR A 250 -5.63 -17.77 7.93
C THR A 250 -5.16 -18.94 7.05
N HIS A 251 -3.89 -18.96 6.60
CA HIS A 251 -3.34 -20.08 5.83
C HIS A 251 -2.58 -21.10 6.72
N PRO A 252 -2.83 -22.42 6.64
CA PRO A 252 -2.33 -23.40 7.63
C PRO A 252 -0.83 -23.74 7.62
N ARG A 253 0.02 -23.03 6.86
CA ARG A 253 1.41 -23.48 6.57
C ARG A 253 2.52 -22.43 6.71
N ARG A 254 2.28 -21.29 7.37
CA ARG A 254 3.35 -20.32 7.65
C ARG A 254 4.27 -20.87 8.77
N ARG A 255 5.55 -21.11 8.47
CA ARG A 255 6.57 -21.50 9.47
C ARG A 255 7.26 -20.27 10.05
N ARG A 256 7.54 -20.34 11.35
CA ARG A 256 8.08 -19.27 12.21
C ARG A 256 9.54 -18.91 11.86
N THR A 257 9.88 -17.64 12.03
CA THR A 257 11.27 -17.14 12.12
C THR A 257 11.61 -16.58 13.51
N SER A 258 10.66 -16.49 14.44
CA SER A 258 10.89 -16.09 15.84
C SER A 258 10.84 -17.31 16.79
N SER A 259 11.70 -17.28 17.82
CA SER A 259 11.74 -18.25 18.92
C SER A 259 10.73 -17.97 20.03
N GLU A 260 9.98 -16.87 19.92
CA GLU A 260 9.03 -16.47 20.96
C GLU A 260 7.68 -17.21 20.84
N PRO A 261 7.10 -17.67 21.95
CA PRO A 261 5.75 -18.24 21.94
C PRO A 261 4.73 -17.16 21.55
N PRO A 262 3.73 -17.47 20.70
CA PRO A 262 2.64 -16.54 20.45
C PRO A 262 1.91 -16.23 21.77
N GLU A 263 1.61 -14.95 21.98
CA GLU A 263 0.73 -14.51 23.06
C GLU A 263 -0.61 -15.26 22.93
N PRO A 264 -1.16 -15.82 24.02
CA PRO A 264 -2.38 -16.61 23.94
C PRO A 264 -3.51 -15.75 23.37
N ALA A 265 -4.13 -16.23 22.29
CA ALA A 265 -5.36 -15.65 21.77
C ALA A 265 -6.35 -15.44 22.92
N PRO A 266 -7.08 -14.29 22.98
CA PRO A 266 -8.08 -14.09 24.00
C PRO A 266 -9.08 -15.25 23.95
N ARG A 267 -9.53 -15.69 25.12
CA ARG A 267 -10.57 -16.71 25.21
C ARG A 267 -11.75 -16.24 24.35
N PRO A 268 -12.31 -17.11 23.49
CA PRO A 268 -13.50 -16.75 22.74
C PRO A 268 -14.54 -16.23 23.73
N ALA A 269 -15.08 -15.05 23.44
CA ALA A 269 -16.20 -14.50 24.19
C ALA A 269 -17.31 -15.57 24.24
N ALA A 270 -18.07 -15.57 25.33
CA ALA A 270 -19.21 -16.47 25.47
C ALA A 270 -20.09 -16.38 24.20
N PRO A 271 -20.62 -17.51 23.69
CA PRO A 271 -21.45 -17.49 22.50
C PRO A 271 -22.58 -16.45 22.68
N PRO A 272 -22.83 -15.60 21.67
CA PRO A 272 -23.82 -14.54 21.78
C PRO A 272 -25.18 -15.14 22.14
N GLU A 273 -25.89 -14.50 23.07
CA GLU A 273 -27.28 -14.86 23.35
C GLU A 273 -28.10 -14.72 22.06
N PRO A 274 -28.97 -15.69 21.73
CA PRO A 274 -29.77 -15.63 20.50
C PRO A 274 -30.55 -14.32 20.41
N GLY A 275 -30.24 -13.49 19.42
CA GLY A 275 -30.92 -12.23 19.13
C GLY A 275 -30.28 -10.96 19.72
N GLN A 276 -29.13 -11.04 20.40
CA GLN A 276 -28.35 -9.85 20.77
C GLN A 276 -27.17 -9.64 19.80
N PRO A 277 -26.91 -8.40 19.35
CA PRO A 277 -25.72 -8.11 18.57
C PRO A 277 -24.46 -8.41 19.41
N PRO A 278 -23.40 -8.96 18.81
CA PRO A 278 -22.14 -9.22 19.52
C PRO A 278 -21.60 -7.91 20.10
N ARG A 279 -21.15 -7.95 21.35
CA ARG A 279 -20.53 -6.78 21.98
C ARG A 279 -19.13 -6.58 21.40
N PRO A 280 -18.78 -5.38 20.91
CA PRO A 280 -17.43 -5.11 20.41
C PRO A 280 -16.38 -5.36 21.49
N VAL A 281 -15.24 -5.92 21.09
CA VAL A 281 -14.07 -6.13 21.95
C VAL A 281 -12.86 -5.48 21.28
N ALA A 282 -12.03 -4.79 22.07
CA ALA A 282 -10.81 -4.18 21.56
C ALA A 282 -9.79 -5.27 21.18
N GLY A 283 -9.20 -5.10 20.00
CA GLY A 283 -8.30 -6.05 19.40
C GLY A 283 -9.00 -7.27 18.79
N ASP A 284 -10.31 -7.30 18.59
CA ASP A 284 -10.98 -8.53 18.13
C ASP A 284 -10.60 -8.94 16.68
N ALA A 285 -10.00 -8.03 15.92
CA ALA A 285 -9.45 -8.35 14.61
C ALA A 285 -8.28 -9.36 14.69
N GLY A 286 -8.00 -10.01 13.56
CA GLY A 286 -6.87 -10.92 13.43
C GLY A 286 -5.52 -10.19 13.45
N GLY A 287 -4.50 -10.82 14.00
CA GLY A 287 -3.13 -10.27 14.08
C GLY A 287 -2.26 -11.08 15.04
N TRP A 288 -0.95 -10.91 14.96
CA TRP A 288 0.03 -11.67 15.73
C TRP A 288 0.35 -11.05 17.09
N SER A 289 0.13 -9.74 17.22
CA SER A 289 0.29 -8.96 18.46
C SER A 289 -0.97 -8.13 18.74
N MET A 290 -1.15 -7.68 19.98
CA MET A 290 -2.24 -6.76 20.31
C MET A 290 -2.17 -5.47 19.46
N ASP A 291 -0.96 -4.97 19.20
CA ASP A 291 -0.71 -3.78 18.40
C ASP A 291 -1.23 -3.93 16.95
N GLU A 292 -0.91 -5.05 16.30
CA GLU A 292 -1.37 -5.36 14.94
C GLU A 292 -2.89 -5.59 14.89
N ARG A 293 -3.46 -6.22 15.92
CA ARG A 293 -4.90 -6.46 16.02
C ARG A 293 -5.68 -5.15 16.14
N LEU A 294 -5.22 -4.21 16.98
CA LEU A 294 -5.83 -2.89 17.10
C LEU A 294 -5.70 -2.08 15.80
N TYR A 295 -4.54 -2.13 15.14
CA TYR A 295 -4.36 -1.50 13.83
C TYR A 295 -5.34 -2.06 12.79
N ASN A 296 -5.46 -3.39 12.68
CA ASN A 296 -6.36 -4.05 11.75
C ASN A 296 -7.84 -3.76 12.06
N GLN A 297 -8.19 -3.64 13.34
CA GLN A 297 -9.55 -3.28 13.75
C GLN A 297 -9.91 -1.85 13.33
N VAL A 298 -9.02 -0.88 13.59
CA VAL A 298 -9.21 0.51 13.13
C VAL A 298 -9.33 0.58 11.60
N TRP A 299 -8.50 -0.19 10.88
CA TRP A 299 -8.59 -0.30 9.42
C TRP A 299 -9.93 -0.88 8.95
N GLY A 300 -10.43 -1.92 9.62
CA GLY A 300 -11.74 -2.50 9.35
C GLY A 300 -12.88 -1.49 9.57
N MET A 301 -12.86 -0.76 10.68
CA MET A 301 -13.84 0.30 10.97
C MET A 301 -13.84 1.39 9.89
N PHE A 302 -12.66 1.76 9.37
CA PHE A 302 -12.53 2.72 8.28
C PHE A 302 -13.20 2.22 6.99
N GLU A 303 -12.92 0.96 6.61
CA GLU A 303 -13.49 0.30 5.43
C GLU A 303 -15.02 0.15 5.54
N ASP A 304 -15.51 -0.28 6.70
CA ASP A 304 -16.92 -0.49 6.95
C ASP A 304 -17.70 0.83 6.89
N LEU A 305 -17.18 1.90 7.51
CA LEU A 305 -17.79 3.23 7.41
C LEU A 305 -17.84 3.72 5.95
N ALA A 306 -16.75 3.54 5.18
CA ALA A 306 -16.70 3.90 3.77
C ALA A 306 -17.78 3.16 2.97
N ARG A 307 -17.90 1.84 3.17
CA ARG A 307 -18.84 0.98 2.45
C ARG A 307 -20.29 1.24 2.83
N THR A 308 -20.60 1.40 4.11
CA THR A 308 -21.96 1.67 4.58
C THR A 308 -22.46 3.02 4.04
N VAL A 309 -21.63 4.07 4.08
CA VAL A 309 -22.02 5.37 3.52
C VAL A 309 -22.17 5.29 2.00
N ALA A 310 -21.32 4.53 1.30
CA ALA A 310 -21.44 4.36 -0.15
C ALA A 310 -22.75 3.65 -0.51
N ALA A 311 -23.11 2.59 0.21
CA ALA A 311 -24.36 1.87 0.03
C ALA A 311 -25.58 2.79 0.25
N TYR A 312 -25.54 3.63 1.29
CA TYR A 312 -26.58 4.64 1.52
C TYR A 312 -26.69 5.64 0.37
N ARG A 313 -25.58 6.27 -0.04
CA ARG A 313 -25.56 7.24 -1.14
C ARG A 313 -26.07 6.63 -2.45
N SER A 314 -25.64 5.42 -2.79
CA SER A 314 -26.13 4.71 -3.98
C SER A 314 -27.63 4.36 -3.90
N ALA A 315 -28.15 4.04 -2.70
CA ALA A 315 -29.58 3.78 -2.53
C ALA A 315 -30.42 5.06 -2.70
N VAL A 316 -29.93 6.20 -2.20
CA VAL A 316 -30.55 7.52 -2.42
C VAL A 316 -30.55 7.87 -3.92
N GLU A 317 -29.40 7.73 -4.59
CA GLU A 317 -29.28 7.99 -6.03
C GLU A 317 -30.22 7.08 -6.85
N PHE A 318 -30.35 5.81 -6.47
CA PHE A 318 -31.30 4.89 -7.10
C PHE A 318 -32.75 5.36 -6.90
N ALA A 319 -33.11 5.82 -5.70
CA ALA A 319 -34.44 6.33 -5.41
C ALA A 319 -34.75 7.60 -6.21
N ASP A 320 -33.78 8.50 -6.36
CA ASP A 320 -33.86 9.71 -7.19
C ASP A 320 -34.08 9.35 -8.67
N ASN A 321 -33.19 8.53 -9.25
CA ASN A 321 -33.27 8.09 -10.64
C ASN A 321 -34.57 7.32 -10.94
N ARG A 322 -35.12 6.61 -9.95
CA ARG A 322 -36.41 5.95 -10.08
C ARG A 322 -37.55 6.97 -10.09
N MET A 323 -37.54 7.94 -9.18
CA MET A 323 -38.54 9.01 -9.16
C MET A 323 -38.56 9.77 -10.49
N ASP A 324 -37.39 10.15 -11.01
CA ASP A 324 -37.29 10.91 -12.26
C ASP A 324 -37.90 10.15 -13.44
N ARG A 325 -37.64 8.84 -13.55
CA ARG A 325 -38.29 7.98 -14.56
C ARG A 325 -39.80 7.91 -14.39
N GLU A 326 -40.30 7.73 -13.16
CA GLU A 326 -41.74 7.68 -12.88
C GLU A 326 -42.41 9.05 -13.19
N LEU A 327 -41.71 10.17 -12.97
CA LEU A 327 -42.16 11.52 -13.33
C LEU A 327 -42.20 11.74 -14.84
N ASP A 328 -41.16 11.32 -15.56
CA ASP A 328 -41.09 11.43 -17.02
C ASP A 328 -42.19 10.59 -17.70
N GLU A 329 -42.42 9.37 -17.22
CA GLU A 329 -43.52 8.51 -17.67
C GLU A 329 -44.87 9.19 -17.44
N ALA A 330 -45.10 9.77 -16.26
CA ALA A 330 -46.33 10.49 -15.95
C ALA A 330 -46.55 11.77 -16.79
N LEU A 331 -45.46 12.39 -17.28
CA LEU A 331 -45.49 13.61 -18.13
C LEU A 331 -45.54 13.31 -19.63
N SER A 332 -45.30 12.05 -20.03
CA SER A 332 -45.27 11.61 -21.43
C SER A 332 -46.65 11.76 -22.11
N ASP A 333 -47.75 11.58 -21.39
CA ASP A 333 -49.11 11.80 -21.91
C ASP A 333 -49.56 13.27 -21.73
N PRO A 334 -49.85 14.00 -22.83
CA PRO A 334 -50.34 15.38 -22.77
C PRO A 334 -51.59 15.59 -21.91
N ARG A 335 -52.44 14.57 -21.74
CA ARG A 335 -53.69 14.64 -20.95
C ARG A 335 -53.43 14.69 -19.44
N HIS A 336 -52.27 14.21 -18.99
CA HIS A 336 -51.88 14.16 -17.59
C HIS A 336 -51.10 15.41 -17.12
N ARG A 337 -50.82 16.36 -18.03
CA ARG A 337 -50.07 17.59 -17.71
C ARG A 337 -50.89 18.65 -16.98
N LEU A 338 -52.22 18.67 -17.12
CA LEU A 338 -53.10 19.71 -16.59
C LEU A 338 -54.24 19.17 -15.69
N GLY A 339 -54.25 17.87 -15.36
CA GLY A 339 -55.32 17.20 -14.61
C GLY A 339 -54.87 16.53 -13.30
N GLY A 340 -55.82 16.32 -12.37
CA GLY A 340 -55.56 15.78 -11.02
C GLY A 340 -54.96 14.36 -10.96
N THR A 341 -55.11 13.56 -12.01
CA THR A 341 -54.47 12.23 -12.13
C THR A 341 -52.96 12.32 -12.28
N GLY A 342 -52.45 13.37 -12.94
CA GLY A 342 -51.01 13.65 -13.00
C GLY A 342 -50.43 14.03 -11.64
N ASN A 343 -51.20 14.74 -10.79
CA ASN A 343 -50.75 15.06 -9.44
C ASN A 343 -50.66 13.81 -8.56
N ALA A 344 -51.66 12.93 -8.60
CA ALA A 344 -51.64 11.68 -7.83
C ALA A 344 -50.46 10.76 -8.20
N ALA A 345 -50.09 10.70 -9.47
CA ALA A 345 -48.92 9.93 -9.92
C ALA A 345 -47.61 10.51 -9.39
N ARG A 346 -47.44 11.85 -9.42
CA ARG A 346 -46.27 12.52 -8.85
C ARG A 346 -46.18 12.33 -7.33
N ASP A 347 -47.30 12.44 -6.63
CA ASP A 347 -47.35 12.23 -5.18
C ASP A 347 -46.98 10.79 -4.81
N THR A 348 -47.44 9.81 -5.60
CA THR A 348 -47.09 8.39 -5.42
C THR A 348 -45.59 8.14 -5.66
N ALA A 349 -45.01 8.73 -6.72
CA ALA A 349 -43.59 8.60 -7.02
C ALA A 349 -42.72 9.21 -5.90
N ARG A 350 -43.11 10.38 -5.38
CA ARG A 350 -42.45 11.03 -4.24
C ARG A 350 -42.54 10.18 -2.97
N ALA A 351 -43.72 9.64 -2.64
CA ALA A 351 -43.91 8.79 -1.47
C ALA A 351 -43.02 7.52 -1.54
N ARG A 352 -42.89 6.90 -2.71
CA ARG A 352 -42.00 5.73 -2.90
C ARG A 352 -40.53 6.10 -2.73
N ARG A 353 -40.11 7.25 -3.27
CA ARG A 353 -38.75 7.75 -3.06
C ARG A 353 -38.47 7.95 -1.56
N GLU A 354 -39.38 8.60 -0.85
CA GLU A 354 -39.27 8.82 0.60
C GLU A 354 -39.20 7.50 1.36
N GLU A 355 -39.99 6.50 0.99
CA GLU A 355 -39.95 5.16 1.58
C GLU A 355 -38.58 4.49 1.37
N LEU A 356 -38.05 4.50 0.14
CA LEU A 356 -36.74 3.91 -0.18
C LEU A 356 -35.59 4.60 0.56
N VAL A 357 -35.60 5.94 0.59
CA VAL A 357 -34.60 6.74 1.33
C VAL A 357 -34.71 6.47 2.83
N GLY A 358 -35.92 6.37 3.38
CA GLY A 358 -36.14 6.02 4.78
C GLY A 358 -35.62 4.63 5.15
N GLN A 359 -35.80 3.64 4.27
CA GLN A 359 -35.24 2.29 4.46
C GLN A 359 -33.71 2.31 4.42
N ALA A 360 -33.11 3.04 3.46
CA ALA A 360 -31.67 3.18 3.37
C ALA A 360 -31.07 3.90 4.60
N GLN A 361 -31.72 4.95 5.08
CA GLN A 361 -31.33 5.67 6.29
C GLN A 361 -31.37 4.76 7.53
N ALA A 362 -32.42 3.95 7.68
CA ALA A 362 -32.53 3.02 8.81
C ALA A 362 -31.39 1.98 8.83
N VAL A 363 -30.93 1.52 7.65
CA VAL A 363 -29.76 0.64 7.53
C VAL A 363 -28.48 1.39 7.91
N LEU A 364 -28.28 2.60 7.38
CA LEU A 364 -27.14 3.45 7.74
C LEU A 364 -27.08 3.70 9.25
N ASP A 365 -28.18 4.07 9.88
CA ASP A 365 -28.25 4.39 11.31
C ASP A 365 -27.87 3.18 12.18
N ARG A 366 -28.33 1.98 11.80
CA ARG A 366 -27.98 0.73 12.49
C ARG A 366 -26.48 0.45 12.41
N ASP A 367 -25.91 0.54 11.20
CA ASP A 367 -24.51 0.24 10.97
C ASP A 367 -23.59 1.30 11.63
N LEU A 368 -23.99 2.57 11.61
CA LEU A 368 -23.30 3.64 12.36
C LEU A 368 -23.37 3.42 13.87
N ALA A 369 -24.49 2.95 14.41
CA ALA A 369 -24.60 2.63 15.84
C ALA A 369 -23.64 1.51 16.25
N GLN A 370 -23.45 0.51 15.39
CA GLN A 370 -22.45 -0.54 15.61
C GLN A 370 -21.02 0.02 15.60
N LEU A 371 -20.67 0.84 14.61
CA LEU A 371 -19.34 1.45 14.52
C LEU A 371 -19.03 2.40 15.69
N ILE A 372 -20.03 3.13 16.18
CA ILE A 372 -19.90 3.97 17.38
C ILE A 372 -19.60 3.09 18.61
N ALA A 373 -20.36 2.01 18.81
CA ALA A 373 -20.12 1.09 19.91
C ALA A 373 -18.72 0.44 19.83
N GLU A 374 -18.23 0.16 18.62
CA GLU A 374 -16.88 -0.34 18.42
C GLU A 374 -15.81 0.70 18.76
N ALA A 375 -15.99 1.95 18.30
CA ALA A 375 -15.08 3.05 18.61
C ALA A 375 -14.98 3.32 20.13
N GLU A 376 -16.10 3.22 20.86
CA GLU A 376 -16.14 3.37 22.33
C GLU A 376 -15.29 2.34 23.08
N VAL A 377 -15.10 1.14 22.51
CA VAL A 377 -14.29 0.07 23.09
C VAL A 377 -12.84 0.14 22.60
N VAL A 378 -12.63 0.45 21.32
CA VAL A 378 -11.32 0.47 20.68
C VAL A 378 -10.49 1.66 21.13
N GLU A 379 -11.02 2.89 21.11
CA GLU A 379 -10.24 4.10 21.40
C GLU A 379 -9.54 4.07 22.77
N PRO A 380 -10.19 3.67 23.89
CA PRO A 380 -9.51 3.57 25.19
C PRO A 380 -8.40 2.51 25.24
N ALA A 381 -8.44 1.50 24.37
CA ALA A 381 -7.47 0.41 24.31
C ALA A 381 -6.28 0.73 23.40
N LEU A 382 -6.33 1.83 22.64
CA LEU A 382 -5.26 2.20 21.73
C LEU A 382 -3.96 2.52 22.48
N PRO A 383 -2.79 2.00 22.02
CA PRO A 383 -1.49 2.42 22.54
C PRO A 383 -1.21 3.89 22.20
N ALA A 384 -0.23 4.50 22.88
CA ALA A 384 0.11 5.92 22.69
C ALA A 384 0.42 6.32 21.22
N SER A 385 0.93 5.39 20.41
CA SER A 385 1.12 5.58 18.96
C SER A 385 -0.19 5.89 18.22
N TYR A 386 -1.30 5.26 18.60
CA TYR A 386 -2.62 5.36 17.94
C TYR A 386 -3.62 6.20 18.72
N ALA A 387 -3.41 6.40 20.01
CA ALA A 387 -4.38 7.04 20.89
C ALA A 387 -4.43 8.56 20.71
N ARG A 388 -5.59 9.18 20.92
CA ARG A 388 -5.68 10.65 21.03
C ARG A 388 -4.85 11.19 22.19
N TRP A 389 -4.52 12.48 22.16
CA TRP A 389 -3.78 13.15 23.24
C TRP A 389 -4.54 13.28 24.55
N ASP A 390 -5.87 13.18 24.54
CA ASP A 390 -6.73 13.13 25.74
C ASP A 390 -6.89 11.71 26.29
N ASN A 391 -6.32 10.70 25.63
CA ASN A 391 -6.38 9.32 26.11
C ASN A 391 -5.51 9.13 27.38
N PRO A 392 -6.03 8.49 28.43
CA PRO A 392 -5.30 8.23 29.67
C PRO A 392 -3.97 7.47 29.52
N VAL A 393 -3.77 6.75 28.40
CA VAL A 393 -2.51 6.05 28.10
C VAL A 393 -1.31 6.98 28.22
N TRP A 394 -1.45 8.27 27.87
CA TRP A 394 -0.38 9.26 27.95
C TRP A 394 0.09 9.58 29.37
N HIS A 395 -0.70 9.30 30.41
CA HIS A 395 -0.28 9.52 31.81
C HIS A 395 0.57 8.36 32.36
N GLY A 396 0.32 7.14 31.88
CA GLY A 396 1.03 5.92 32.27
C GLY A 396 2.08 5.43 31.26
N HIS A 397 2.19 6.11 30.12
CA HIS A 397 3.05 5.69 29.00
C HIS A 397 4.52 5.59 29.42
N ARG A 398 5.16 4.49 29.04
CA ARG A 398 6.60 4.27 29.17
C ARG A 398 7.18 4.15 27.77
N THR A 399 8.42 4.61 27.60
CA THR A 399 9.17 4.44 26.36
C THR A 399 9.21 2.95 26.00
N PRO A 400 8.73 2.55 24.80
CA PRO A 400 8.70 1.15 24.41
C PRO A 400 10.11 0.64 24.09
N GLU A 401 10.30 -0.68 24.15
CA GLU A 401 11.54 -1.36 23.78
C GLU A 401 11.69 -1.51 22.26
N GLU A 402 10.56 -1.57 21.55
CA GLU A 402 10.48 -1.68 20.09
C GLU A 402 9.79 -0.44 19.48
N GLY A 403 10.06 -0.18 18.20
CA GLY A 403 9.35 0.85 17.44
C GLY A 403 7.88 0.46 17.21
N PRO A 404 6.98 1.43 17.05
CA PRO A 404 5.57 1.17 16.84
C PRO A 404 5.29 0.79 15.38
N LEU A 405 4.26 -0.03 15.16
CA LEU A 405 3.85 -0.46 13.83
C LEU A 405 3.27 0.68 12.96
N ALA A 406 2.62 1.65 13.59
CA ALA A 406 1.98 2.78 12.92
C ALA A 406 1.93 4.04 13.81
N LEU A 407 1.44 5.14 13.25
CA LEU A 407 1.30 6.43 13.91
C LEU A 407 -0.05 7.06 13.57
N ARG A 408 -0.76 7.63 14.55
CA ARG A 408 -1.92 8.49 14.29
C ARG A 408 -1.49 9.88 13.82
N LEU A 409 -1.97 10.28 12.64
CA LEU A 409 -1.78 11.63 12.11
C LEU A 409 -2.96 12.56 12.41
N GLY A 410 -4.15 12.01 12.61
CA GLY A 410 -5.37 12.78 12.77
C GLY A 410 -6.58 11.87 12.85
N ASP A 411 -7.74 12.46 12.63
CA ASP A 411 -9.02 11.78 12.59
C ASP A 411 -9.68 12.01 11.24
N LEU A 412 -10.42 11.02 10.76
CA LEU A 412 -11.21 11.08 9.54
C LEU A 412 -12.69 10.96 9.91
N HIS A 413 -13.51 11.80 9.30
CA HIS A 413 -14.97 11.64 9.39
C HIS A 413 -15.65 11.98 8.06
N LEU A 414 -16.87 11.49 7.90
CA LEU A 414 -17.75 11.78 6.77
C LEU A 414 -18.87 12.76 7.18
N PRO A 415 -19.42 13.55 6.24
CA PRO A 415 -20.50 14.52 6.53
C PRO A 415 -21.76 13.90 7.14
N GLU A 416 -22.06 12.64 6.83
CA GLU A 416 -23.22 11.92 7.34
C GLU A 416 -23.17 11.73 8.86
N ARG A 417 -21.97 11.62 9.44
CA ARG A 417 -21.80 11.45 10.88
C ARG A 417 -20.46 12.06 11.36
N PRO A 418 -20.39 13.40 11.53
CA PRO A 418 -19.16 14.07 11.93
C PRO A 418 -18.64 13.66 13.32
N ASP A 419 -19.54 13.20 14.20
CA ASP A 419 -19.19 12.76 15.55
C ASP A 419 -18.46 11.40 15.56
N LEU A 420 -18.61 10.58 14.51
CA LEU A 420 -17.89 9.30 14.38
C LEU A 420 -16.55 9.54 13.71
N ARG A 421 -15.49 9.57 14.52
CA ARG A 421 -14.13 9.85 14.10
C ARG A 421 -13.30 8.57 14.03
N ILE A 422 -12.77 8.28 12.85
CA ILE A 422 -11.89 7.14 12.62
C ILE A 422 -10.44 7.61 12.70
N PRO A 423 -9.58 6.98 13.53
CA PRO A 423 -8.16 7.33 13.59
C PRO A 423 -7.46 7.16 12.22
N MET A 424 -6.82 8.21 11.72
CA MET A 424 -5.95 8.11 10.53
C MET A 424 -4.59 7.56 10.95
N LEU A 425 -4.41 6.24 10.78
CA LEU A 425 -3.15 5.56 11.07
C LEU A 425 -2.31 5.40 9.80
N VAL A 426 -1.02 5.74 9.89
CA VAL A 426 -0.03 5.46 8.84
C VAL A 426 1.03 4.49 9.35
N ARG A 427 1.42 3.52 8.51
CA ARG A 427 2.47 2.55 8.86
C ARG A 427 3.82 3.25 8.97
N LEU A 428 4.66 2.70 9.84
CA LEU A 428 6.07 3.08 9.97
C LEU A 428 6.97 1.98 9.38
N PRO A 429 8.11 2.32 8.75
CA PRO A 429 8.62 3.68 8.50
C PRO A 429 7.69 4.55 7.62
N LEU A 430 7.79 5.89 7.74
CA LEU A 430 7.02 6.79 6.86
C LEU A 430 7.58 6.71 5.43
N GLU A 431 6.98 5.82 4.63
CA GLU A 431 7.34 5.61 3.21
C GLU A 431 7.13 6.86 2.35
N ARG A 432 6.11 7.66 2.69
CA ARG A 432 5.90 8.98 2.11
C ARG A 432 6.15 10.01 3.19
N GLY A 433 6.96 11.02 2.86
CA GLY A 433 7.09 12.19 3.72
C GLY A 433 5.74 12.92 3.86
N LEU A 434 5.64 13.76 4.87
CA LEU A 434 4.45 14.54 5.15
C LEU A 434 4.65 15.98 4.66
N TRP A 435 3.57 16.58 4.15
CA TRP A 435 3.50 18.01 3.87
C TRP A 435 2.31 18.59 4.60
N ILE A 436 2.56 19.39 5.64
CA ILE A 436 1.55 20.17 6.32
C ILE A 436 1.44 21.52 5.62
N ASP A 437 0.29 21.75 5.01
CA ASP A 437 0.01 22.95 4.24
C ASP A 437 -0.22 24.13 5.18
N ASN A 438 0.55 25.22 5.02
CA ASN A 438 0.36 26.44 5.81
C ASN A 438 -0.13 27.63 4.96
N GLY A 439 -0.50 27.38 3.70
CA GLY A 439 -1.12 28.34 2.80
C GLY A 439 -2.64 28.43 2.98
N ARG A 440 -3.25 29.46 2.39
CA ARG A 440 -4.72 29.61 2.39
C ARG A 440 -5.34 28.66 1.38
N THR A 441 -5.58 27.43 1.81
CA THR A 441 -6.23 26.40 1.00
C THR A 441 -7.73 26.68 0.89
N GLY A 442 -8.39 26.07 -0.10
CA GLY A 442 -9.81 26.28 -0.40
C GLY A 442 -10.82 25.78 0.64
N SER A 443 -10.37 25.33 1.83
CA SER A 443 -11.25 24.96 2.94
C SER A 443 -11.83 26.21 3.60
N GLU A 444 -13.13 26.18 3.91
CA GLU A 444 -13.82 27.26 4.64
C GLU A 444 -13.14 27.59 5.97
N ALA A 445 -12.64 26.57 6.67
CA ALA A 445 -11.92 26.73 7.94
C ALA A 445 -10.59 27.48 7.77
N ALA A 446 -9.84 27.18 6.71
CA ALA A 446 -8.58 27.85 6.39
C ALA A 446 -8.83 29.31 5.97
N MET A 447 -9.88 29.56 5.18
CA MET A 447 -10.26 30.91 4.74
C MET A 447 -10.74 31.82 5.89
N ALA A 448 -11.38 31.25 6.92
CA ALA A 448 -11.83 31.97 8.10
C ALA A 448 -10.68 32.32 9.08
N MET A 449 -9.53 31.67 8.95
CA MET A 449 -8.38 31.89 9.82
C MET A 449 -7.42 32.96 9.28
N ASP A 450 -6.82 33.69 10.22
CA ASP A 450 -5.70 34.58 9.92
C ASP A 450 -4.46 33.78 9.51
N THR A 451 -3.67 34.29 8.56
CA THR A 451 -2.55 33.57 7.96
C THR A 451 -1.48 33.21 8.99
N ASP A 452 -1.16 34.11 9.92
CA ASP A 452 -0.18 33.85 10.97
C ASP A 452 -0.65 32.75 11.93
N ARG A 453 -1.96 32.72 12.19
CA ARG A 453 -2.58 31.67 13.02
C ARG A 453 -2.55 30.31 12.31
N LEU A 454 -2.75 30.28 11.00
CA LEU A 454 -2.68 29.05 10.19
C LEU A 454 -1.25 28.50 10.15
N ARG A 455 -0.26 29.37 9.92
CA ARG A 455 1.17 29.00 9.97
C ARG A 455 1.56 28.43 11.33
N ARG A 456 1.11 29.07 12.41
CA ARG A 456 1.33 28.54 13.77
C ARG A 456 0.67 27.18 13.97
N ALA A 457 -0.59 27.01 13.55
CA ALA A 457 -1.28 25.74 13.67
C ALA A 457 -0.59 24.60 12.90
N ALA A 458 -0.06 24.90 11.71
CA ALA A 458 0.73 23.94 10.93
C ALA A 458 2.02 23.52 11.64
N MET A 459 2.73 24.49 12.24
CA MET A 459 3.93 24.18 13.01
C MET A 459 3.63 23.46 14.32
N ASP A 460 2.54 23.81 15.02
CA ASP A 460 2.09 23.12 16.23
C ASP A 460 1.72 21.65 15.92
N MET A 461 1.11 21.40 14.75
CA MET A 461 0.82 20.04 14.26
C MET A 461 2.11 19.25 13.96
N ALA A 462 3.10 19.87 13.30
CA ALA A 462 4.41 19.25 13.08
C ALA A 462 5.09 18.87 14.40
N VAL A 463 5.06 19.77 15.39
CA VAL A 463 5.61 19.53 16.72
C VAL A 463 4.87 18.41 17.43
N ALA A 464 3.53 18.36 17.36
CA ALA A 464 2.76 17.28 17.95
C ALA A 464 3.15 15.91 17.35
N HIS A 465 3.31 15.80 16.03
CA HIS A 465 3.78 14.56 15.40
C HIS A 465 5.21 14.19 15.81
N ALA A 466 6.11 15.17 15.89
CA ALA A 466 7.48 14.94 16.32
C ALA A 466 7.55 14.46 17.78
N VAL A 467 6.80 15.08 18.69
CA VAL A 467 6.72 14.66 20.10
C VAL A 467 6.15 13.26 20.21
N ARG A 468 5.08 12.94 19.46
CA ARG A 468 4.51 11.60 19.44
C ARG A 468 5.56 10.59 19.02
N LEU A 469 6.20 10.77 17.85
CA LEU A 469 7.25 9.88 17.35
C LEU A 469 8.37 9.68 18.38
N LEU A 470 8.87 10.76 18.98
CA LEU A 470 9.89 10.69 20.04
C LEU A 470 9.42 9.88 21.26
N ALA A 471 8.16 10.03 21.67
CA ALA A 471 7.60 9.35 22.84
C ALA A 471 7.31 7.86 22.60
N VAL A 472 7.05 7.47 21.35
CA VAL A 472 6.65 6.10 21.00
C VAL A 472 7.78 5.27 20.38
N HIS A 473 8.99 5.81 20.28
CA HIS A 473 10.20 5.06 19.91
C HIS A 473 11.14 4.90 21.11
N PRO A 474 12.02 3.88 21.09
CA PRO A 474 13.12 3.79 22.05
C PRO A 474 13.98 5.07 22.03
N ALA A 475 14.46 5.48 23.21
CA ALA A 475 15.04 6.81 23.43
C ALA A 475 16.25 7.15 22.54
N ASP A 476 17.02 6.13 22.15
CA ASP A 476 18.23 6.18 21.34
C ASP A 476 18.00 5.76 19.87
N ARG A 477 16.77 5.41 19.49
CA ARG A 477 16.42 4.89 18.16
C ARG A 477 15.71 5.88 17.25
N PHE A 478 15.34 7.04 17.76
CA PHE A 478 14.70 8.09 16.96
C PHE A 478 15.24 9.48 17.30
N SER A 479 15.59 10.25 16.28
CA SER A 479 16.20 11.56 16.37
C SER A 479 15.50 12.56 15.45
N VAL A 480 15.50 13.84 15.83
CA VAL A 480 14.75 14.90 15.13
C VAL A 480 15.69 16.05 14.78
N HIS A 481 15.76 16.35 13.49
CA HIS A 481 16.42 17.51 12.91
C HIS A 481 15.38 18.54 12.50
N VAL A 482 15.70 19.82 12.69
CA VAL A 482 14.81 20.92 12.32
C VAL A 482 15.56 21.93 11.48
N ILE A 483 14.98 22.30 10.34
CA ILE A 483 15.33 23.47 9.56
C ILE A 483 14.20 24.49 9.75
N ASP A 484 14.52 25.62 10.38
CA ASP A 484 13.62 26.77 10.56
C ASP A 484 14.33 27.99 9.98
N ALA A 485 14.27 28.10 8.66
CA ALA A 485 15.26 28.90 7.92
C ALA A 485 15.17 30.40 8.24
N ALA A 486 13.97 30.95 8.43
CA ALA A 486 13.76 32.34 8.83
C ALA A 486 13.51 32.50 10.34
N GLY A 487 13.35 31.40 11.08
CA GLY A 487 13.14 31.40 12.52
C GLY A 487 11.69 31.65 12.94
N ALA A 488 10.73 31.61 12.00
CA ALA A 488 9.34 31.92 12.30
C ALA A 488 8.64 30.80 13.10
N GLY A 489 9.16 29.57 13.03
CA GLY A 489 8.67 28.41 13.78
C GLY A 489 9.12 28.36 15.25
N ALA A 490 10.01 29.26 15.68
CA ALA A 490 10.62 29.24 17.02
C ALA A 490 9.63 29.15 18.19
N PRO A 491 8.47 29.85 18.22
CA PRO A 491 7.51 29.72 19.31
C PRO A 491 6.95 28.29 19.48
N SER A 492 6.61 27.63 18.37
CA SER A 492 6.08 26.26 18.36
C SER A 492 7.17 25.24 18.67
N LEU A 493 8.41 25.48 18.25
CA LEU A 493 9.56 24.61 18.51
C LEU A 493 10.09 24.70 19.95
N ALA A 494 9.72 25.73 20.70
CA ALA A 494 10.27 26.00 22.02
C ALA A 494 10.20 24.81 23.01
N PRO A 495 9.12 23.99 23.06
CA PRO A 495 9.08 22.79 23.92
C PRO A 495 10.17 21.77 23.58
N LEU A 496 10.37 21.46 22.29
CA LEU A 496 11.40 20.51 21.84
C LEU A 496 12.82 21.00 22.17
N VAL A 497 13.06 22.30 21.96
CA VAL A 497 14.36 22.94 22.26
C VAL A 497 14.64 22.93 23.76
N ARG A 498 13.67 23.33 24.60
CA ARG A 498 13.83 23.34 26.06
C ARG A 498 14.07 21.94 26.63
N ALA A 499 13.39 20.93 26.09
CA ALA A 499 13.56 19.54 26.52
C ALA A 499 14.90 18.93 26.05
N GLY A 500 15.61 19.56 25.13
CA GLY A 500 16.90 19.07 24.61
C GLY A 500 16.78 17.78 23.80
N VAL A 501 15.63 17.58 23.13
CA VAL A 501 15.32 16.33 22.40
C VAL A 501 15.64 16.40 20.90
N LEU A 502 16.13 17.52 20.40
CA LEU A 502 16.57 17.65 19.01
C LEU A 502 18.01 17.13 18.84
N ALA A 503 18.34 16.67 17.63
CA ALA A 503 19.71 16.27 17.27
C ALA A 503 20.72 17.43 17.41
N GLY A 504 20.23 18.65 17.19
CA GLY A 504 20.96 19.90 17.36
C GLY A 504 20.00 21.09 17.40
N PRO A 505 20.52 22.32 17.56
CA PRO A 505 19.67 23.51 17.48
C PRO A 505 19.00 23.62 16.10
N PRO A 506 17.77 24.14 16.00
CA PRO A 506 17.12 24.39 14.72
C PRO A 506 18.04 25.17 13.77
N ALA A 507 18.22 24.62 12.57
CA ALA A 507 19.09 25.22 11.57
C ALA A 507 18.41 26.44 10.95
N ALA A 508 19.06 27.60 11.10
CA ALA A 508 18.60 28.87 10.56
C ALA A 508 19.54 29.39 9.46
N GLY A 509 18.98 30.14 8.51
CA GLY A 509 19.67 30.70 7.36
C GLY A 509 20.25 29.66 6.38
N ALA A 510 20.75 30.14 5.24
CA ALA A 510 21.23 29.27 4.16
C ALA A 510 22.36 28.32 4.60
N ALA A 511 23.33 28.79 5.40
CA ALA A 511 24.42 27.95 5.88
C ALA A 511 23.93 26.82 6.81
N GLY A 512 22.89 27.07 7.61
CA GLY A 512 22.26 26.05 8.43
C GLY A 512 21.56 24.99 7.58
N VAL A 513 20.75 25.44 6.62
CA VAL A 513 20.03 24.60 5.66
C VAL A 513 21.00 23.66 4.93
N THR A 514 22.03 24.23 4.27
CA THR A 514 23.02 23.44 3.50
C THR A 514 23.73 22.40 4.36
N ARG A 515 24.12 22.77 5.60
CA ARG A 515 24.82 21.86 6.51
C ARG A 515 23.93 20.66 6.90
N THR A 516 22.71 20.92 7.36
CA THR A 516 21.78 19.85 7.80
C THR A 516 21.41 18.92 6.64
N LEU A 517 21.13 19.47 5.45
CA LEU A 517 20.83 18.66 4.28
C LEU A 517 22.05 17.83 3.84
N ALA A 518 23.25 18.41 3.82
CA ALA A 518 24.47 17.68 3.47
C ALA A 518 24.78 16.53 4.44
N GLU A 519 24.57 16.74 5.74
CA GLU A 519 24.74 15.72 6.77
C GLU A 519 23.77 14.54 6.56
N LEU A 520 22.49 14.83 6.36
CA LEU A 520 21.48 13.79 6.14
C LEU A 520 21.64 13.09 4.79
N THR A 521 21.98 13.82 3.71
CA THR A 521 22.29 13.20 2.41
C THR A 521 23.48 12.24 2.53
N ARG A 522 24.57 12.67 3.19
CA ARG A 522 25.73 11.80 3.44
C ARG A 522 25.33 10.55 4.23
N ARG A 523 24.48 10.68 5.25
CA ARG A 523 23.95 9.54 6.01
C ARG A 523 23.22 8.58 5.07
N VAL A 524 22.29 9.08 4.25
CA VAL A 524 21.52 8.23 3.32
C VAL A 524 22.46 7.48 2.38
N ASP A 525 23.42 8.17 1.75
CA ASP A 525 24.40 7.55 0.85
C ASP A 525 25.18 6.41 1.55
N LEU A 526 25.71 6.68 2.74
CA LEU A 526 26.52 5.69 3.49
C LEU A 526 25.70 4.48 3.93
N VAL A 527 24.48 4.70 4.45
CA VAL A 527 23.60 3.61 4.89
C VAL A 527 23.13 2.79 3.70
N GLN A 528 22.76 3.42 2.58
CA GLN A 528 22.42 2.70 1.35
C GLN A 528 23.60 1.87 0.84
N MET A 529 24.81 2.42 0.82
CA MET A 529 26.02 1.69 0.43
C MET A 529 26.27 0.47 1.34
N ALA A 530 26.17 0.64 2.65
CA ALA A 530 26.35 -0.45 3.62
C ALA A 530 25.30 -1.56 3.45
N LEU A 531 24.03 -1.19 3.27
CA LEU A 531 22.94 -2.14 3.03
C LEU A 531 23.11 -2.89 1.70
N ARG A 532 23.49 -2.20 0.62
CA ARG A 532 23.76 -2.83 -0.69
C ARG A 532 24.97 -3.76 -0.66
N ALA A 533 25.97 -3.45 0.15
CA ALA A 533 27.13 -4.31 0.38
C ALA A 533 26.83 -5.49 1.32
N GLY A 534 25.70 -5.44 2.05
CA GLY A 534 25.35 -6.43 3.07
C GLY A 534 26.22 -6.34 4.34
N ALA A 535 26.80 -5.16 4.60
CA ALA A 535 27.73 -4.92 5.71
C ALA A 535 27.31 -3.67 6.53
N PRO A 536 26.14 -3.69 7.20
CA PRO A 536 25.67 -2.57 8.03
C PRO A 536 26.61 -2.25 9.20
N GLU A 537 27.42 -3.21 9.66
CA GLU A 537 28.43 -3.06 10.70
C GLU A 537 29.64 -2.21 10.29
N ASP A 538 29.87 -2.04 8.97
CA ASP A 538 30.98 -1.27 8.42
C ASP A 538 30.66 0.24 8.33
N LEU A 539 29.51 0.66 8.87
CA LEU A 539 29.16 2.08 8.94
C LEU A 539 30.20 2.86 9.75
N PRO A 540 30.63 4.04 9.29
CA PRO A 540 31.52 4.89 10.06
C PRO A 540 30.94 5.17 11.45
N PRO A 541 31.77 5.21 12.51
CA PRO A 541 31.28 5.36 13.89
C PRO A 541 30.62 6.71 14.17
N ASP A 542 30.80 7.69 13.29
CA ASP A 542 30.12 8.99 13.32
C ASP A 542 28.71 8.98 12.71
N VAL A 543 28.30 7.88 12.07
CA VAL A 543 26.97 7.74 11.46
C VAL A 543 25.97 7.27 12.50
N ASP A 544 24.99 8.11 12.80
CA ASP A 544 23.87 7.77 13.66
C ASP A 544 22.94 6.75 12.98
N THR A 545 22.79 5.58 13.63
CA THR A 545 21.94 4.47 13.16
C THR A 545 20.49 4.61 13.60
N ALA A 546 20.16 5.59 14.45
CA ALA A 546 18.79 5.93 14.76
C ALA A 546 18.02 6.36 13.50
N GLU A 547 16.71 6.13 13.51
CA GLU A 547 15.79 6.75 12.56
C GLU A 547 15.77 8.27 12.78
N GLN A 548 15.60 9.01 11.70
CA GLN A 548 15.71 10.46 11.67
C GLN A 548 14.43 11.06 11.12
N LEU A 549 13.89 12.08 11.78
CA LEU A 549 12.87 12.96 11.23
C LEU A 549 13.49 14.31 10.92
N LEU A 550 13.42 14.73 9.66
CA LEU A 550 13.74 16.09 9.24
C LEU A 550 12.45 16.91 9.13
N ILE A 551 12.31 17.91 10.00
CA ILE A 551 11.27 18.93 9.90
C ILE A 551 11.82 20.12 9.11
N VAL A 552 11.16 20.49 8.02
CA VAL A 552 11.51 21.66 7.20
C VAL A 552 10.40 22.70 7.32
N HIS A 553 10.76 23.89 7.79
CA HIS A 553 9.89 25.05 7.93
C HIS A 553 10.51 26.27 7.21
N ASP A 554 9.67 27.25 6.84
CA ASP A 554 10.02 28.46 6.09
C ASP A 554 10.61 28.20 4.69
N PHE A 555 10.35 27.05 4.08
CA PHE A 555 10.64 26.84 2.66
C PHE A 555 9.79 27.81 1.82
N PRO A 556 10.35 28.60 0.88
CA PRO A 556 11.66 28.45 0.21
C PRO A 556 12.84 29.26 0.80
N HIS A 557 12.64 29.98 1.90
CA HIS A 557 13.66 30.88 2.45
C HIS A 557 14.94 30.13 2.83
N GLY A 558 16.10 30.62 2.38
CA GLY A 558 17.40 29.99 2.68
C GLY A 558 17.72 28.73 1.89
N PHE A 559 16.87 28.32 0.94
CA PHE A 559 17.14 27.20 0.03
C PHE A 559 17.72 27.70 -1.30
N ASP A 560 18.87 27.15 -1.69
CA ASP A 560 19.40 27.28 -3.05
C ASP A 560 19.04 26.04 -3.90
N ASP A 561 19.33 26.07 -5.20
CA ASP A 561 19.00 24.96 -6.12
C ASP A 561 19.61 23.62 -5.67
N ARG A 562 20.80 23.67 -5.04
CA ARG A 562 21.46 22.48 -4.48
C ARG A 562 20.68 21.94 -3.29
N ALA A 563 20.28 22.78 -2.34
CA ALA A 563 19.48 22.41 -1.19
C ALA A 563 18.12 21.82 -1.63
N VAL A 564 17.47 22.41 -2.63
CA VAL A 564 16.23 21.87 -3.22
C VAL A 564 16.47 20.47 -3.81
N THR A 565 17.59 20.27 -4.52
CA THR A 565 17.95 18.96 -5.08
C THR A 565 18.18 17.92 -3.98
N GLN A 566 18.88 18.29 -2.91
CA GLN A 566 19.10 17.40 -1.76
C GLN A 566 17.80 17.08 -1.02
N LEU A 567 16.92 18.07 -0.85
CA LEU A 567 15.61 17.87 -0.22
C LEU A 567 14.77 16.86 -1.00
N ARG A 568 14.75 16.96 -2.33
CA ARG A 568 14.10 15.97 -3.22
C ARG A 568 14.70 14.58 -3.08
N TYR A 569 16.03 14.49 -3.09
CA TYR A 569 16.72 13.22 -2.86
C TYR A 569 16.34 12.59 -1.52
N LEU A 570 16.28 13.38 -0.43
CA LEU A 570 15.84 12.88 0.88
C LEU A 570 14.37 12.45 0.88
N ALA A 571 13.49 13.13 0.14
CA ALA A 571 12.09 12.75 0.01
C ALA A 571 11.92 11.40 -0.71
N ASP A 572 12.73 11.15 -1.73
CA ASP A 572 12.62 9.95 -2.58
C ASP A 572 13.36 8.73 -1.99
N GLU A 573 14.54 8.95 -1.40
CA GLU A 573 15.48 7.89 -1.01
C GLU A 573 15.66 7.74 0.51
N GLY A 574 15.25 8.75 1.28
CA GLY A 574 15.48 8.81 2.72
C GLY A 574 14.72 7.74 3.51
N ALA A 575 13.44 7.53 3.18
CA ALA A 575 12.55 6.65 3.94
C ALA A 575 13.08 5.21 4.02
N ALA A 576 13.63 4.71 2.91
CA ALA A 576 14.20 3.36 2.79
C ALA A 576 15.38 3.09 3.75
N VAL A 577 15.99 4.15 4.29
CA VAL A 577 17.12 4.07 5.23
C VAL A 577 16.84 4.84 6.53
N GLY A 578 15.56 5.06 6.86
CA GLY A 578 15.14 5.66 8.12
C GLY A 578 15.36 7.16 8.21
N VAL A 579 15.27 7.90 7.10
CA VAL A 579 15.21 9.38 7.10
C VAL A 579 13.83 9.81 6.59
N HIS A 580 12.99 10.29 7.49
CA HIS A 580 11.64 10.74 7.20
C HIS A 580 11.60 12.26 7.04
N LEU A 581 10.83 12.74 6.07
CA LEU A 581 10.67 14.16 5.78
C LEU A 581 9.28 14.63 6.24
N LEU A 582 9.23 15.74 6.98
CA LEU A 582 8.03 16.49 7.31
C LEU A 582 8.24 17.95 6.89
N MET A 583 7.52 18.40 5.87
CA MET A 583 7.55 19.77 5.39
C MET A 583 6.36 20.56 5.93
N VAL A 584 6.61 21.77 6.40
CA VAL A 584 5.60 22.77 6.73
C VAL A 584 5.82 23.95 5.78
N ALA A 585 4.99 24.05 4.75
CA ALA A 585 5.23 24.97 3.63
C ALA A 585 3.95 25.33 2.88
N ASP A 586 4.00 26.48 2.22
CA ASP A 586 2.96 26.94 1.29
C ASP A 586 3.45 26.65 -0.13
N ARG A 587 2.65 25.87 -0.87
CA ARG A 587 2.99 25.52 -2.25
C ARG A 587 3.02 26.75 -3.16
N ASP A 588 2.18 27.75 -2.88
CA ASP A 588 2.11 28.97 -3.70
C ASP A 588 3.35 29.86 -3.45
N GLU A 589 3.86 29.94 -2.22
CA GLU A 589 5.13 30.64 -1.94
C GLU A 589 6.33 29.97 -2.64
N ALA A 590 6.26 28.65 -2.78
CA ALA A 590 7.27 27.85 -3.47
C ALA A 590 7.19 27.90 -5.01
N SER A 591 6.17 28.55 -5.58
CA SER A 591 5.93 28.55 -7.04
C SER A 591 7.07 29.18 -7.85
N ALA A 592 7.93 29.99 -7.20
CA ALA A 592 9.10 30.62 -7.82
C ALA A 592 10.12 29.61 -8.38
N TYR A 593 10.20 28.40 -7.82
CA TYR A 593 11.02 27.31 -8.38
C TYR A 593 10.35 26.60 -9.57
N GLY A 594 9.13 27.00 -9.92
CA GLY A 594 8.39 26.47 -11.06
C GLY A 594 7.99 24.99 -10.91
N PRO A 595 7.75 24.28 -12.03
CA PRO A 595 7.27 22.90 -12.02
C PRO A 595 8.29 21.87 -11.49
N LEU A 596 9.53 22.30 -11.19
CA LEU A 596 10.58 21.42 -10.65
C LEU A 596 10.24 20.86 -9.27
N LEU A 597 9.34 21.49 -8.52
CA LEU A 597 8.87 21.00 -7.22
C LEU A 597 7.64 20.12 -7.30
N ASP A 598 6.96 20.04 -8.45
CA ASP A 598 5.77 19.19 -8.58
C ASP A 598 6.05 17.71 -8.22
N PRO A 599 7.18 17.10 -8.60
CA PRO A 599 7.51 15.75 -8.13
C PRO A 599 7.64 15.65 -6.61
N LEU A 600 8.24 16.65 -5.94
CA LEU A 600 8.36 16.70 -4.48
C LEU A 600 6.98 16.73 -3.83
N TRP A 601 6.10 17.63 -4.27
CA TRP A 601 4.75 17.72 -3.71
C TRP A 601 3.92 16.45 -3.93
N ARG A 602 4.16 15.73 -5.03
CA ARG A 602 3.48 14.45 -5.32
C ARG A 602 4.03 13.27 -4.51
N SER A 603 5.30 13.31 -4.09
CA SER A 603 5.88 12.26 -3.25
C SER A 603 5.48 12.40 -1.77
N LEU A 604 5.01 13.58 -1.36
CA LEU A 604 4.55 13.85 0.01
C LEU A 604 3.03 13.67 0.18
N MET A 605 2.62 13.23 1.37
CA MET A 605 1.22 13.20 1.78
C MET A 605 0.81 14.58 2.34
N ARG A 606 -0.12 15.26 1.67
CA ARG A 606 -0.66 16.53 2.13
C ARG A 606 -1.56 16.34 3.35
N LEU A 607 -1.31 17.13 4.39
CA LEU A 607 -2.13 17.28 5.59
C LEU A 607 -2.52 18.74 5.74
N SER A 608 -3.70 18.98 6.29
CA SER A 608 -4.20 20.32 6.61
C SER A 608 -4.11 20.54 8.11
N PRO A 609 -3.66 21.72 8.60
CA PRO A 609 -3.61 22.06 10.02
C PRO A 609 -4.99 22.46 10.59
N VAL A 610 -6.03 22.38 9.76
CA VAL A 610 -7.43 22.64 10.08
C VAL A 610 -8.30 21.58 9.39
N PRO A 611 -9.56 21.39 9.81
CA PRO A 611 -10.50 20.53 9.10
C PRO A 611 -10.55 20.82 7.59
N ASP A 612 -10.22 19.83 6.76
CA ASP A 612 -10.22 19.91 5.30
C ASP A 612 -10.59 18.55 4.69
N ASN A 613 -11.29 18.54 3.56
CA ASN A 613 -11.84 17.34 2.92
C ASN A 613 -11.01 16.85 1.72
N HIS A 614 -9.69 17.01 1.80
CA HIS A 614 -8.76 16.77 0.69
C HIS A 614 -8.28 15.33 0.56
N LEU A 615 -8.64 14.45 1.49
CA LEU A 615 -8.25 13.04 1.47
C LEU A 615 -9.38 12.19 0.91
N ALA A 616 -9.02 11.24 0.02
CA ALA A 616 -9.96 10.27 -0.52
C ALA A 616 -9.63 8.86 -0.02
N ASP A 617 -10.66 8.07 0.31
CA ASP A 617 -10.44 6.65 0.67
C ASP A 617 -10.13 5.79 -0.57
N PRO A 618 -9.42 4.67 -0.39
CA PRO A 618 -9.01 3.82 -1.50
C PRO A 618 -10.14 2.99 -2.14
N TRP A 619 -11.30 2.85 -1.51
CA TRP A 619 -12.32 1.89 -1.94
C TRP A 619 -13.38 2.52 -2.84
N VAL A 620 -13.97 3.61 -2.36
CA VAL A 620 -15.11 4.30 -2.98
C VAL A 620 -14.82 5.77 -3.29
N GLN A 621 -13.63 6.26 -2.90
CA GLN A 621 -13.14 7.61 -3.19
C GLN A 621 -14.03 8.70 -2.57
N HIS A 622 -14.60 8.46 -1.39
CA HIS A 622 -15.24 9.54 -0.65
C HIS A 622 -14.20 10.56 -0.23
N ALA A 623 -14.57 11.83 -0.27
CA ALA A 623 -13.80 12.89 0.36
C ALA A 623 -14.03 12.85 1.88
N TRP A 624 -12.99 12.57 2.65
CA TRP A 624 -12.99 12.53 4.10
C TRP A 624 -12.50 13.84 4.68
N THR A 625 -13.21 14.34 5.69
CA THR A 625 -12.72 15.49 6.44
C THR A 625 -11.64 15.00 7.41
N PHE A 626 -10.43 15.51 7.22
CA PHE A 626 -9.29 15.28 8.09
C PHE A 626 -9.28 16.30 9.22
N GLU A 627 -9.19 15.84 10.47
CA GLU A 627 -9.03 16.69 11.65
C GLU A 627 -7.66 16.43 12.31
N PRO A 628 -6.84 17.46 12.53
CA PRO A 628 -5.51 17.32 13.13
C PRO A 628 -5.54 16.72 14.55
N SER A 629 -4.61 15.82 14.85
CA SER A 629 -4.43 15.30 16.22
C SER A 629 -3.55 16.23 17.07
N LEU A 630 -4.15 17.30 17.61
CA LEU A 630 -3.48 18.25 18.50
C LEU A 630 -3.78 17.96 19.98
N PRO A 631 -2.85 18.26 20.90
CA PRO A 631 -3.14 18.23 22.33
C PRO A 631 -4.32 19.13 22.70
N PRO A 632 -5.19 18.71 23.65
CA PRO A 632 -6.29 19.57 24.11
C PRO A 632 -5.78 20.92 24.63
N GLN A 633 -6.52 21.98 24.36
CA GLN A 633 -6.13 23.32 24.81
C GLN A 633 -5.95 23.37 26.35
N GLY A 634 -4.82 23.91 26.80
CA GLY A 634 -4.48 23.99 28.22
C GLY A 634 -3.94 22.68 28.83
N SER A 635 -3.87 21.58 28.06
CA SER A 635 -3.28 20.33 28.53
C SER A 635 -1.75 20.42 28.63
N ARG A 636 -1.18 19.73 29.62
CA ARG A 636 0.27 19.56 29.80
C ARG A 636 0.80 18.24 29.21
N VAL A 637 -0.05 17.46 28.55
CA VAL A 637 0.30 16.12 28.06
C VAL A 637 1.51 16.11 27.14
N LEU A 638 1.66 17.13 26.30
CA LEU A 638 2.80 17.27 25.38
C LEU A 638 4.11 17.53 26.16
N ASP A 639 4.07 18.42 27.16
CA ASP A 639 5.22 18.70 28.02
C ASP A 639 5.59 17.46 28.86
N GLU A 640 4.61 16.75 29.42
CA GLU A 640 4.82 15.52 30.19
C GLU A 640 5.43 14.41 29.33
N ALA A 641 4.99 14.26 28.08
CA ALA A 641 5.58 13.31 27.14
C ALA A 641 7.05 13.67 26.86
N LEU A 642 7.36 14.95 26.65
CA LEU A 642 8.72 15.42 26.44
C LEU A 642 9.63 15.23 27.65
N ASP A 643 9.13 15.49 28.86
CA ASP A 643 9.89 15.28 30.09
C ASP A 643 10.28 13.80 30.24
N ARG A 644 9.39 12.87 29.88
CA ARG A 644 9.68 11.42 29.87
C ARG A 644 10.70 11.04 28.80
N VAL A 645 10.59 11.59 27.59
CA VAL A 645 11.59 11.38 26.52
C VAL A 645 12.96 11.87 26.95
N ALA A 646 13.04 13.08 27.53
CA ALA A 646 14.28 13.66 28.00
C ALA A 646 14.90 12.82 29.14
N GLU A 647 14.09 12.34 30.07
CA GLU A 647 14.55 11.44 31.14
C GLU A 647 15.08 10.11 30.59
N ALA A 648 14.33 9.45 29.70
CA ALA A 648 14.76 8.20 29.09
C ALA A 648 16.09 8.36 28.33
N ARG A 649 16.29 9.47 27.61
CA ARG A 649 17.55 9.76 26.93
C ARG A 649 18.72 9.97 27.89
N ARG A 650 18.49 10.60 29.05
CA ARG A 650 19.51 10.76 30.10
C ARG A 650 19.91 9.42 30.72
N THR A 651 18.98 8.47 30.83
CA THR A 651 19.27 7.15 31.42
C THR A 651 19.95 6.18 30.43
N THR A 652 19.72 6.35 29.13
CA THR A 652 20.26 5.45 28.09
C THR A 652 21.60 5.91 27.51
N ARG A 653 21.88 7.23 27.47
CA ARG A 653 23.19 7.75 27.06
C ARG A 653 24.16 7.76 28.26
N PRO A 654 25.30 7.06 28.21
CA PRO A 654 26.27 7.01 29.30
C PRO A 654 26.98 8.34 29.59
#